data_AF-A0A210QM23-F1
#
_entry.id   AF-A0A210QM23-F1
#
_cell.length_a   1.000
_cell.length_b   1.000
_cell.length_c   1.000
_cell.angle_alpha   90.00
_cell.angle_beta   90.00
_cell.angle_gamma   90.00
#
_symmetry.space_group_name_H-M   'P 1'
#
loop_
_entity.id
_entity.type
_entity.pdbx_description
1 polymer ?
#
loop_
_entity_poly.entity_id
_entity_poly.type
_entity_poly.pdbx_seq_one_letter_code
_entity_poly.pdbx_strand_id
1 'polypeptide(L)'
;MYSFIHVILVGFTLTLYASWCGSVSQSGVFNWLEEDRFDEIMDRMSSVTADNCRSKPKEQLRLPSETVSQLPRSNMLLSTVIYSNRSQLLHLHNMALNRAFFYSFIYQRQNRSEDFMNQPGLQYLYMASTADVTGNEGFINGSALYFDNHCSYPQWYLYNGVVFNSTLPLFGPRAWRTDDYNEPTNWLREPTNNTVDIHDYGAGTMKNYTSDAYKAAPWYSVWLPDYDKSQDSLRKFTYFVNVKFSNATGQFTHKEFEGIDFFGPPQPGQSDRGVSLPVEWTPPYFDCGRSNRWIVSAHSPVVEYMPRYSNWTHLRRPRFVAVVTQDIEFERIDFNPCPKSEGNPDPNYFKSTARCKPTTMCEPLNGYGFRRGGYQCVCQPGYYFPWWHGGPFLGDEIEIATEDEYQSNFDCLSVQELMVIPNEMPIFVQRRRKRSTLIAKKSTLFKMITSGQSPRAKLVARRSVPKEKMKEKLRNRRHIPRYQGESKKIRNKRDLYDAEKRVKMEKILTRKAQTNAANCKTKMPYELLLPGDVAYGVEKQFEAQGRTALRLAHFLSDFLQNVDEYENFGSMTGDRRLNETHLFGEVIANVMADFKILGSGVFFERYKFRMSPPINNTDPRYTNGIVREFFGPYSWRKQTVTGDGMDEFNAVDSAGYSKYYTDEIWYRTVKARWQTNFHSLVKYTAKPMVRSDVNGTSLVRFEYYPIQYYAPKYEHGEWLRPEFKCDDRIMDWVVTYVVPFFGFNELKTMLEFKGVVKVDVKLDYLDINQCPQDFYVANAFKNTGKCDFKSTNCIALPGKRFQTGSYKCECRQGYEYPFNDLAWFYDGQTMEEEYSKKLRGEPNRYGTLKCRIAGAASIVANWALVTASLLAFLFLQRR
;
A
#
# COMPACT_ATOMS: atom_id res chain seq x y z
N MET A 1 -3.33 -28.18 -85.75
CA MET A 1 -2.76 -26.91 -85.26
C MET A 1 -3.62 -26.26 -84.18
N TYR A 2 -4.94 -26.06 -84.38
CA TYR A 2 -5.82 -25.42 -83.39
C TYR A 2 -5.86 -26.06 -81.99
N SER A 3 -5.88 -27.40 -81.85
CA SER A 3 -5.93 -28.04 -80.52
C SER A 3 -4.67 -27.79 -79.67
N PHE A 4 -3.51 -27.62 -80.29
CA PHE A 4 -2.25 -27.38 -79.57
C PHE A 4 -2.20 -25.97 -78.96
N ILE A 5 -2.77 -24.99 -79.67
CA ILE A 5 -2.87 -23.60 -79.21
C ILE A 5 -3.85 -23.50 -78.02
N HIS A 6 -4.97 -24.23 -78.04
CA HIS A 6 -5.91 -24.26 -76.92
C HIS A 6 -5.32 -24.86 -75.64
N VAL A 7 -4.55 -25.96 -75.73
CA VAL A 7 -3.90 -26.57 -74.56
C VAL A 7 -2.85 -25.63 -73.96
N ILE A 8 -2.09 -24.92 -74.79
CA ILE A 8 -1.11 -23.92 -74.30
C ILE A 8 -1.83 -22.73 -73.65
N LEU A 9 -2.90 -22.19 -74.25
CA LEU A 9 -3.67 -21.08 -73.66
C LEU A 9 -4.34 -21.46 -72.33
N VAL A 10 -4.93 -22.66 -72.23
CA VAL A 10 -5.55 -23.15 -70.98
C VAL A 10 -4.48 -23.45 -69.92
N GLY A 11 -3.33 -23.99 -70.32
CA GLY A 11 -2.18 -24.17 -69.42
C GLY A 11 -1.67 -22.83 -68.88
N PHE A 12 -1.52 -21.81 -69.73
CA PHE A 12 -1.01 -20.50 -69.35
C PHE A 12 -2.01 -19.70 -68.49
N THR A 13 -3.33 -19.84 -68.72
CA THR A 13 -4.33 -19.23 -67.84
C THR A 13 -4.44 -19.94 -66.49
N LEU A 14 -4.27 -21.27 -66.44
CA LEU A 14 -4.20 -22.01 -65.17
C LEU A 14 -2.93 -21.72 -64.36
N THR A 15 -1.76 -21.56 -65.00
CA THR A 15 -0.54 -21.16 -64.27
C THR A 15 -0.58 -19.70 -63.81
N LEU A 16 -1.20 -18.81 -64.58
CA LEU A 16 -1.50 -17.45 -64.13
C LEU A 16 -2.50 -17.44 -62.97
N TYR A 17 -3.58 -18.23 -63.03
CA TYR A 17 -4.51 -18.34 -61.89
C TYR A 17 -3.85 -18.95 -60.65
N ALA A 18 -2.98 -19.96 -60.82
CA ALA A 18 -2.27 -20.58 -59.70
C ALA A 18 -1.22 -19.65 -59.07
N SER A 19 -0.55 -18.79 -59.85
CA SER A 19 0.37 -17.79 -59.32
C SER A 19 -0.35 -16.57 -58.71
N TRP A 20 -1.56 -16.23 -59.20
CA TRP A 20 -2.40 -15.18 -58.60
C TRP A 20 -3.11 -15.66 -57.32
N CYS A 21 -3.55 -16.92 -57.24
CA CYS A 21 -4.06 -17.52 -56.00
C CYS A 21 -2.93 -17.89 -55.00
N GLY A 22 -1.71 -18.18 -55.48
CA GLY A 22 -0.58 -18.57 -54.64
C GLY A 22 0.07 -17.46 -53.82
N SER A 23 -0.41 -16.21 -53.94
CA SER A 23 0.15 -15.04 -53.27
C SER A 23 -0.81 -14.36 -52.27
N VAL A 24 -2.06 -14.83 -52.14
CA VAL A 24 -2.92 -14.47 -50.99
C VAL A 24 -2.69 -15.50 -49.88
N SER A 25 -1.51 -15.42 -49.26
CA SER A 25 -1.39 -15.91 -47.89
C SER A 25 -2.33 -15.05 -47.05
N GLN A 26 -3.35 -15.65 -46.45
CA GLN A 26 -4.09 -14.99 -45.38
C GLN A 26 -3.16 -14.88 -44.17
N SER A 27 -2.36 -13.81 -44.14
CA SER A 27 -1.76 -13.34 -42.91
C SER A 27 -2.90 -13.14 -41.91
N GLY A 28 -2.86 -13.87 -40.80
CA GLY A 28 -3.79 -13.66 -39.71
C GLY A 28 -3.72 -12.20 -39.26
N VAL A 29 -4.85 -11.62 -38.88
CA VAL A 29 -4.98 -10.19 -38.52
C VAL A 29 -4.02 -9.79 -37.37
N PHE A 30 -3.55 -10.78 -36.60
CA PHE A 30 -2.61 -10.64 -35.48
C PHE A 30 -1.22 -11.22 -35.74
N ASN A 31 -0.85 -11.53 -37.00
CA ASN A 31 0.48 -12.09 -37.33
C ASN A 31 1.65 -11.16 -36.96
N TRP A 32 1.39 -9.87 -36.77
CA TRP A 32 2.38 -8.89 -36.30
C TRP A 32 2.71 -9.03 -34.79
N LEU A 33 1.87 -9.71 -34.02
CA LEU A 33 2.14 -10.03 -32.62
C LEU A 33 3.00 -11.29 -32.53
N GLU A 34 4.31 -11.12 -32.69
CA GLU A 34 5.30 -12.16 -32.37
C GLU A 34 5.22 -12.60 -30.91
N GLU A 35 5.49 -13.90 -30.67
CA GLU A 35 5.55 -14.54 -29.36
C GLU A 35 6.61 -13.87 -28.48
N ASP A 36 6.23 -13.47 -27.27
CA ASP A 36 7.11 -12.73 -26.35
C ASP A 36 7.33 -13.47 -25.02
N ARG A 37 8.15 -12.89 -24.14
CA ARG A 37 8.45 -13.46 -22.81
C ARG A 37 7.24 -13.49 -21.87
N PHE A 38 6.11 -12.84 -22.21
CA PHE A 38 4.86 -13.02 -21.50
C PHE A 38 4.14 -14.29 -21.98
N ASP A 39 4.12 -14.57 -23.29
CA ASP A 39 3.60 -15.84 -23.83
C ASP A 39 4.32 -17.06 -23.25
N GLU A 40 5.66 -17.05 -23.22
CA GLU A 40 6.47 -18.15 -22.67
C GLU A 40 6.05 -18.51 -21.22
N ILE A 41 5.65 -17.51 -20.42
CA ILE A 41 5.20 -17.70 -19.04
C ILE A 41 3.72 -18.11 -18.98
N MET A 42 2.85 -17.55 -19.81
CA MET A 42 1.44 -17.92 -19.88
C MET A 42 1.24 -19.36 -20.34
N ASP A 43 2.02 -19.82 -21.32
CA ASP A 43 1.98 -21.20 -21.80
C ASP A 43 2.49 -22.17 -20.74
N ARG A 44 3.54 -21.81 -19.99
CA ARG A 44 3.97 -22.58 -18.82
C ARG A 44 2.87 -22.63 -17.76
N MET A 45 2.27 -21.50 -17.43
CA MET A 45 1.22 -21.40 -16.40
C MET A 45 -0.02 -22.22 -16.77
N SER A 46 -0.49 -22.15 -18.01
CA SER A 46 -1.67 -22.85 -18.51
C SER A 46 -1.43 -24.36 -18.71
N SER A 47 -0.18 -24.79 -19.02
CA SER A 47 0.18 -26.20 -19.16
C SER A 47 0.13 -27.01 -17.84
N VAL A 48 0.07 -26.32 -16.69
CA VAL A 48 0.07 -26.91 -15.35
C VAL A 48 -1.30 -26.75 -14.71
N THR A 49 -2.02 -27.87 -14.61
CA THR A 49 -3.31 -27.98 -13.89
C THR A 49 -3.15 -28.77 -12.59
N ALA A 50 -4.15 -28.70 -11.72
CA ALA A 50 -4.22 -29.46 -10.47
C ALA A 50 -4.04 -30.99 -10.68
N ASP A 51 -4.56 -31.52 -11.78
CA ASP A 51 -4.48 -32.95 -12.10
C ASP A 51 -3.11 -33.35 -12.68
N ASN A 52 -2.52 -32.47 -13.51
CA ASN A 52 -1.26 -32.74 -14.19
C ASN A 52 -0.02 -32.49 -13.30
N CYS A 53 -0.12 -31.61 -12.30
CA CYS A 53 1.04 -31.11 -11.55
C CYS A 53 1.88 -32.21 -10.86
N ARG A 54 1.28 -33.36 -10.52
CA ARG A 54 2.00 -34.48 -9.89
C ARG A 54 3.00 -35.15 -10.84
N SER A 55 2.67 -35.29 -12.12
CA SER A 55 3.52 -35.93 -13.13
C SER A 55 4.69 -35.03 -13.55
N LYS A 56 4.43 -33.71 -13.65
CA LYS A 56 5.34 -32.68 -14.13
C LYS A 56 6.65 -32.59 -13.31
N PRO A 57 7.82 -32.36 -13.94
CA PRO A 57 9.09 -32.19 -13.22
C PRO A 57 9.12 -30.88 -12.40
N LYS A 58 9.98 -30.82 -11.37
CA LYS A 58 10.12 -29.69 -10.41
C LYS A 58 10.40 -28.36 -11.11
N GLU A 59 11.09 -28.39 -12.25
CA GLU A 59 11.40 -27.23 -13.09
C GLU A 59 10.18 -26.66 -13.82
N GLN A 60 9.26 -27.51 -14.30
CA GLN A 60 8.02 -27.06 -14.96
C GLN A 60 6.98 -26.52 -13.97
N LEU A 61 7.15 -26.76 -12.68
CA LEU A 61 6.30 -26.23 -11.59
C LEU A 61 6.86 -24.94 -10.97
N ARG A 62 7.90 -24.34 -11.56
CA ARG A 62 8.56 -23.13 -11.08
C ARG A 62 8.79 -22.16 -12.24
N LEU A 63 8.51 -20.89 -12.03
CA LEU A 63 8.87 -19.82 -12.95
C LEU A 63 10.25 -19.25 -12.59
N PRO A 64 10.94 -18.57 -13.53
CA PRO A 64 12.17 -17.84 -13.22
C PRO A 64 11.91 -16.82 -12.09
N SER A 65 12.84 -16.70 -11.14
CA SER A 65 12.73 -15.71 -10.05
C SER A 65 12.66 -14.26 -10.56
N GLU A 66 13.21 -13.99 -11.74
CA GLU A 66 13.21 -12.68 -12.40
C GLU A 66 11.81 -12.22 -12.87
N THR A 67 10.79 -13.09 -12.85
CA THR A 67 9.42 -12.74 -13.23
C THR A 67 8.77 -11.74 -12.25
N VAL A 68 9.15 -11.77 -10.97
CA VAL A 68 8.71 -10.79 -9.98
C VAL A 68 9.75 -9.68 -9.85
N SER A 69 9.53 -8.58 -10.56
CA SER A 69 10.43 -7.41 -10.52
C SER A 69 10.29 -6.62 -9.22
N GLN A 70 11.39 -6.03 -8.74
CA GLN A 70 11.43 -5.12 -7.59
C GLN A 70 10.91 -5.71 -6.27
N LEU A 71 11.31 -6.94 -5.96
CA LEU A 71 11.07 -7.56 -4.65
C LEU A 71 11.67 -6.71 -3.51
N PRO A 72 10.90 -6.38 -2.45
CA PRO A 72 11.42 -5.59 -1.33
C PRO A 72 12.45 -6.41 -0.53
N ARG A 73 13.60 -5.79 -0.25
CA ARG A 73 14.69 -6.34 0.55
C ARG A 73 14.84 -5.55 1.83
N SER A 74 14.81 -6.23 2.98
CA SER A 74 14.86 -5.63 4.32
C SER A 74 15.96 -4.58 4.50
N ASN A 75 17.17 -4.88 4.04
CA ASN A 75 18.35 -4.01 4.18
C ASN A 75 18.32 -2.74 3.32
N MET A 76 17.39 -2.63 2.36
CA MET A 76 17.26 -1.48 1.46
C MET A 76 15.97 -0.67 1.67
N LEU A 77 15.03 -1.11 2.53
CA LEU A 77 13.69 -0.51 2.67
C LEU A 77 13.67 0.99 3.03
N LEU A 78 14.71 1.48 3.71
CA LEU A 78 14.82 2.90 4.09
C LEU A 78 15.41 3.79 2.98
N SER A 79 16.13 3.19 2.03
CA SER A 79 16.82 3.89 0.94
C SER A 79 16.09 3.80 -0.40
N THR A 80 15.33 2.73 -0.65
CA THR A 80 14.56 2.55 -1.88
C THR A 80 13.19 3.24 -1.81
N VAL A 81 12.78 3.84 -2.92
CA VAL A 81 11.40 4.31 -3.09
C VAL A 81 10.54 3.11 -3.46
N ILE A 82 9.59 2.76 -2.59
CA ILE A 82 8.66 1.66 -2.82
C ILE A 82 7.42 2.21 -3.53
N TYR A 83 7.29 1.88 -4.81
CA TYR A 83 6.15 2.25 -5.64
C TYR A 83 4.84 1.58 -5.19
N SER A 84 3.70 2.15 -5.56
CA SER A 84 2.37 1.68 -5.14
C SER A 84 2.06 0.24 -5.54
N ASN A 85 2.50 -0.21 -6.72
CA ASN A 85 2.44 -1.62 -7.19
C ASN A 85 3.27 -2.62 -6.37
N ARG A 86 4.09 -2.15 -5.42
CA ARG A 86 4.92 -3.00 -4.53
C ARG A 86 4.53 -2.87 -3.05
N SER A 87 3.51 -2.07 -2.73
CA SER A 87 2.96 -1.94 -1.38
C SER A 87 2.45 -3.26 -0.79
N GLN A 88 1.81 -4.10 -1.61
CA GLN A 88 1.32 -5.42 -1.19
C GLN A 88 2.46 -6.39 -0.85
N LEU A 89 3.52 -6.43 -1.68
CA LEU A 89 4.70 -7.28 -1.44
C LEU A 89 5.49 -6.81 -0.21
N LEU A 90 5.55 -5.49 0.05
CA LEU A 90 6.13 -4.96 1.28
C LEU A 90 5.32 -5.42 2.51
N HIS A 91 4.00 -5.38 2.44
CA HIS A 91 3.14 -5.86 3.53
C HIS A 91 3.30 -7.36 3.78
N LEU A 92 3.40 -8.17 2.71
CA LEU A 92 3.66 -9.61 2.80
C LEU A 92 5.00 -9.90 3.51
N HIS A 93 6.07 -9.17 3.14
CA HIS A 93 7.37 -9.21 3.81
C HIS A 93 7.24 -8.87 5.31
N ASN A 94 6.61 -7.75 5.63
CA ASN A 94 6.46 -7.29 7.01
C ASN A 94 5.62 -8.28 7.84
N MET A 95 4.58 -8.87 7.27
CA MET A 95 3.77 -9.89 7.96
C MET A 95 4.54 -11.19 8.22
N ALA A 96 5.37 -11.65 7.28
CA ALA A 96 6.22 -12.83 7.48
C ALA A 96 7.22 -12.61 8.63
N LEU A 97 7.88 -11.45 8.64
CA LEU A 97 8.80 -11.03 9.70
C LEU A 97 8.10 -10.88 11.06
N ASN A 98 6.90 -10.29 11.08
CA ASN A 98 6.07 -10.10 12.27
C ASN A 98 5.77 -11.44 12.96
N ARG A 99 5.26 -12.43 12.22
CA ARG A 99 5.01 -13.77 12.78
C ARG A 99 6.30 -14.44 13.26
N ALA A 100 7.41 -14.29 12.53
CA ALA A 100 8.69 -14.85 12.93
C ALA A 100 9.22 -14.26 14.25
N PHE A 101 9.10 -12.94 14.44
CA PHE A 101 9.42 -12.29 15.72
C PHE A 101 8.51 -12.76 16.84
N PHE A 102 7.19 -12.82 16.61
CA PHE A 102 6.24 -13.29 17.62
C PHE A 102 6.59 -14.71 18.12
N TYR A 103 6.76 -15.67 17.21
CA TYR A 103 7.04 -17.06 17.59
C TYR A 103 8.43 -17.22 18.22
N SER A 104 9.45 -16.52 17.73
CA SER A 104 10.79 -16.59 18.31
C SER A 104 10.82 -16.00 19.73
N PHE A 105 10.14 -14.87 19.95
CA PHE A 105 10.00 -14.25 21.26
C PHE A 105 9.25 -15.14 22.25
N ILE A 106 8.06 -15.65 21.88
CA ILE A 106 7.21 -16.35 22.86
C ILE A 106 7.79 -17.68 23.31
N TYR A 107 8.32 -18.49 22.38
CA TYR A 107 8.90 -19.79 22.71
C TYR A 107 10.16 -19.67 23.56
N GLN A 108 10.97 -18.62 23.35
CA GLN A 108 12.12 -18.33 24.21
C GLN A 108 11.71 -17.74 25.57
N ARG A 109 10.67 -16.90 25.63
CA ARG A 109 10.20 -16.28 26.89
C ARG A 109 9.51 -17.28 27.84
N GLN A 110 8.94 -18.36 27.29
CA GLN A 110 8.22 -19.42 28.00
C GLN A 110 9.00 -20.75 28.00
N ASN A 111 10.31 -20.70 28.21
CA ASN A 111 11.20 -21.87 28.11
C ASN A 111 11.32 -22.71 29.40
N ARG A 112 10.44 -22.49 30.39
CA ARG A 112 10.38 -23.20 31.68
C ARG A 112 9.35 -24.32 31.65
N SER A 113 9.56 -25.37 32.43
CA SER A 113 8.62 -26.49 32.56
C SER A 113 7.22 -26.05 33.04
N GLU A 114 7.15 -25.07 33.95
CA GLU A 114 5.91 -24.47 34.46
C GLU A 114 5.12 -23.75 33.36
N ASP A 115 5.81 -23.17 32.38
CA ASP A 115 5.23 -22.43 31.25
C ASP A 115 4.81 -23.35 30.08
N PHE A 116 5.05 -24.66 30.15
CA PHE A 116 4.74 -25.63 29.08
C PHE A 116 3.28 -25.54 28.58
N MET A 117 2.35 -25.25 29.49
CA MET A 117 0.92 -25.14 29.22
C MET A 117 0.43 -23.72 28.94
N ASN A 118 1.31 -22.72 29.04
CA ASN A 118 0.98 -21.30 28.86
C ASN A 118 1.36 -20.80 27.46
N GLN A 119 1.80 -21.69 26.57
CA GLN A 119 2.30 -21.39 25.23
C GLN A 119 1.15 -21.23 24.21
N PRO A 120 1.43 -20.82 22.96
CA PRO A 120 0.46 -20.89 21.87
C PRO A 120 0.02 -22.34 21.61
N GLY A 121 -1.24 -22.67 21.89
CA GLY A 121 -1.81 -24.00 21.63
C GLY A 121 -2.28 -24.18 20.19
N LEU A 122 -2.94 -25.31 19.91
CA LEU A 122 -3.40 -25.64 18.57
C LEU A 122 -4.36 -24.57 18.02
N GLN A 123 -5.33 -24.14 18.82
CA GLN A 123 -6.31 -23.14 18.41
C GLN A 123 -5.65 -21.78 18.21
N TYR A 124 -4.71 -21.35 19.06
CA TYR A 124 -3.92 -20.15 18.83
C TYR A 124 -3.27 -20.15 17.43
N LEU A 125 -2.56 -21.23 17.06
CA LEU A 125 -1.83 -21.32 15.79
C LEU A 125 -2.78 -21.30 14.57
N TYR A 126 -3.92 -21.98 14.68
CA TYR A 126 -4.94 -22.02 13.62
C TYR A 126 -5.66 -20.66 13.47
N MET A 127 -6.06 -20.03 14.57
CA MET A 127 -6.74 -18.72 14.56
C MET A 127 -5.77 -17.59 14.18
N ALA A 128 -4.50 -17.65 14.58
CA ALA A 128 -3.48 -16.68 14.19
C ALA A 128 -3.19 -16.70 12.68
N SER A 129 -3.06 -17.89 12.08
CA SER A 129 -2.89 -18.03 10.63
C SER A 129 -4.17 -17.67 9.86
N THR A 130 -5.35 -17.96 10.41
CA THR A 130 -6.63 -17.49 9.86
C THR A 130 -6.73 -15.97 9.85
N ALA A 131 -6.37 -15.31 10.95
CA ALA A 131 -6.40 -13.86 11.09
C ALA A 131 -5.39 -13.14 10.17
N ASP A 132 -4.24 -13.77 9.89
CA ASP A 132 -3.30 -13.29 8.87
C ASP A 132 -3.95 -13.22 7.48
N VAL A 133 -4.83 -14.18 7.15
CA VAL A 133 -5.55 -14.20 5.88
C VAL A 133 -6.74 -13.24 5.93
N THR A 134 -7.65 -13.34 6.92
CA THR A 134 -8.89 -12.57 6.96
C THR A 134 -8.68 -11.07 7.21
N GLY A 135 -7.68 -10.66 8.00
CA GLY A 135 -7.33 -9.24 8.17
C GLY A 135 -6.71 -8.60 6.91
N ASN A 136 -6.22 -9.43 5.98
CA ASN A 136 -5.45 -8.99 4.81
C ASN A 136 -6.12 -9.36 3.47
N GLU A 137 -7.45 -9.21 3.41
CA GLU A 137 -8.23 -9.27 2.15
C GLU A 137 -7.54 -8.52 1.00
N GLY A 138 -7.30 -9.21 -0.11
CA GLY A 138 -6.60 -8.68 -1.29
C GLY A 138 -5.07 -8.81 -1.24
N PHE A 139 -4.45 -8.71 -0.06
CA PHE A 139 -2.99 -8.67 0.13
C PHE A 139 -2.34 -10.04 0.39
N ILE A 140 -2.97 -10.88 1.23
CA ILE A 140 -2.44 -12.19 1.63
C ILE A 140 -3.50 -13.26 1.37
N ASN A 141 -3.14 -14.30 0.63
CA ASN A 141 -4.03 -15.42 0.31
C ASN A 141 -3.80 -16.62 1.24
N GLY A 142 -2.57 -16.83 1.72
CA GLY A 142 -2.25 -17.90 2.67
C GLY A 142 -1.25 -17.47 3.73
N SER A 143 -1.35 -18.07 4.92
CA SER A 143 -0.39 -17.93 6.02
C SER A 143 -0.09 -19.30 6.60
N ALA A 144 1.17 -19.59 6.89
CA ALA A 144 1.59 -20.87 7.44
C ALA A 144 2.72 -20.74 8.46
N LEU A 145 2.79 -21.72 9.35
CA LEU A 145 3.93 -22.00 10.22
C LEU A 145 4.31 -23.46 10.05
N TYR A 146 5.48 -23.74 9.50
CA TYR A 146 5.98 -25.10 9.24
C TYR A 146 7.14 -25.44 10.17
N PHE A 147 7.01 -26.47 11.00
CA PHE A 147 8.08 -26.93 11.89
C PHE A 147 9.04 -27.91 11.19
N ASP A 148 10.30 -27.92 11.61
CA ASP A 148 11.27 -28.98 11.28
C ASP A 148 10.90 -30.30 12.00
N ASN A 149 11.49 -31.41 11.57
CA ASN A 149 11.22 -32.73 12.11
C ASN A 149 11.57 -32.80 13.61
N HIS A 150 10.66 -33.32 14.43
CA HIS A 150 10.81 -33.44 15.88
C HIS A 150 11.05 -32.11 16.63
N CYS A 151 10.61 -30.98 16.06
CA CYS A 151 10.85 -29.65 16.63
C CYS A 151 9.62 -28.92 17.20
N SER A 152 8.41 -29.52 17.18
CA SER A 152 7.23 -28.93 17.83
C SER A 152 6.81 -29.71 19.09
N TYR A 153 6.50 -28.98 20.15
CA TYR A 153 6.06 -29.51 21.45
C TYR A 153 4.52 -29.43 21.58
N PRO A 154 3.80 -30.56 21.64
CA PRO A 154 2.34 -30.55 21.65
C PRO A 154 1.77 -30.49 23.07
N GLN A 155 1.54 -29.28 23.58
CA GLN A 155 0.90 -29.05 24.89
C GLN A 155 -0.61 -29.37 24.92
N TRP A 156 -1.26 -29.47 23.76
CA TRP A 156 -2.71 -29.67 23.64
C TRP A 156 -3.15 -31.14 23.61
N TYR A 157 -2.24 -32.11 23.71
CA TYR A 157 -2.60 -33.52 23.89
C TYR A 157 -2.68 -33.85 25.38
N LEU A 158 -3.70 -34.63 25.77
CA LEU A 158 -3.84 -35.13 27.13
C LEU A 158 -2.63 -35.99 27.53
N TYR A 159 -2.07 -35.74 28.72
CA TYR A 159 -0.90 -36.46 29.27
C TYR A 159 -1.06 -38.00 29.31
N ASN A 160 -2.28 -38.51 29.25
CA ASN A 160 -2.56 -39.95 29.18
C ASN A 160 -2.03 -40.62 27.89
N GLY A 161 -1.59 -39.85 26.88
CA GLY A 161 -0.99 -40.38 25.64
C GLY A 161 0.36 -39.78 25.22
N VAL A 162 0.84 -38.70 25.87
CA VAL A 162 2.03 -37.96 25.44
C VAL A 162 2.89 -37.58 26.64
N VAL A 163 4.17 -37.99 26.62
CA VAL A 163 5.13 -37.73 27.70
C VAL A 163 5.63 -36.28 27.62
N PHE A 164 5.75 -35.61 28.76
CA PHE A 164 6.40 -34.29 28.86
C PHE A 164 7.78 -34.31 28.17
N ASN A 165 8.09 -33.27 27.38
CA ASN A 165 9.29 -33.15 26.53
C ASN A 165 9.37 -34.09 25.30
N SER A 166 8.30 -34.79 24.92
CA SER A 166 8.20 -35.41 23.57
C SER A 166 7.80 -34.38 22.50
N THR A 167 8.15 -34.65 21.24
CA THR A 167 7.90 -33.75 20.10
C THR A 167 7.20 -34.45 18.93
N LEU A 168 6.38 -33.71 18.20
CA LEU A 168 5.72 -34.21 16.98
C LEU A 168 6.74 -34.38 15.85
N PRO A 169 6.60 -35.40 14.98
CA PRO A 169 7.47 -35.56 13.82
C PRO A 169 7.35 -34.36 12.87
N LEU A 170 6.24 -34.23 12.12
CA LEU A 170 5.95 -33.04 11.32
C LEU A 170 4.65 -32.38 11.80
N PHE A 171 4.61 -31.06 11.72
CA PHE A 171 3.47 -30.22 12.09
C PHE A 171 3.57 -28.91 11.31
N GLY A 172 2.50 -28.56 10.58
CA GLY A 172 2.51 -27.43 9.66
C GLY A 172 1.12 -26.85 9.42
N PRO A 173 0.53 -26.13 10.40
CA PRO A 173 -0.71 -25.40 10.20
C PRO A 173 -0.53 -24.33 9.11
N ARG A 174 -1.37 -24.40 8.08
CA ARG A 174 -1.50 -23.38 7.03
C ARG A 174 -2.97 -23.07 6.80
N ALA A 175 -3.28 -21.78 6.83
CA ALA A 175 -4.55 -21.20 6.41
C ALA A 175 -4.45 -20.75 4.95
N TRP A 176 -5.51 -20.96 4.18
CA TRP A 176 -5.64 -20.51 2.79
C TRP A 176 -7.05 -19.96 2.54
N ARG A 177 -7.17 -18.81 1.86
CA ARG A 177 -8.47 -18.25 1.46
C ARG A 177 -9.08 -19.10 0.35
N THR A 178 -10.26 -19.64 0.62
CA THR A 178 -11.05 -20.41 -0.33
C THR A 178 -12.22 -19.56 -0.82
N ASP A 179 -12.81 -19.96 -1.95
CA ASP A 179 -13.99 -19.34 -2.53
C ASP A 179 -15.24 -20.13 -2.12
N ASP A 180 -16.25 -19.43 -1.62
CA ASP A 180 -17.48 -19.99 -1.06
C ASP A 180 -18.67 -19.97 -2.02
N TYR A 181 -18.49 -19.66 -3.30
CA TYR A 181 -19.57 -19.66 -4.30
C TYR A 181 -20.37 -20.98 -4.38
N ASN A 182 -19.73 -22.10 -4.06
CA ASN A 182 -20.33 -23.45 -4.03
C ASN A 182 -20.86 -23.88 -2.66
N GLU A 183 -20.76 -23.05 -1.62
CA GLU A 183 -21.22 -23.42 -0.28
C GLU A 183 -22.74 -23.30 -0.13
N PRO A 184 -23.42 -24.26 0.54
CA PRO A 184 -24.88 -24.20 0.72
C PRO A 184 -25.33 -23.05 1.63
N THR A 185 -24.41 -22.49 2.42
CA THR A 185 -24.59 -21.26 3.21
C THR A 185 -24.62 -19.99 2.37
N ASN A 186 -23.97 -20.00 1.20
CA ASN A 186 -23.90 -18.88 0.27
C ASN A 186 -25.02 -18.99 -0.77
N TRP A 187 -26.22 -18.57 -0.38
CA TRP A 187 -27.41 -18.61 -1.23
C TRP A 187 -27.32 -17.69 -2.46
N LEU A 188 -26.46 -16.66 -2.44
CA LEU A 188 -26.17 -15.80 -3.60
C LEU A 188 -25.26 -16.49 -4.62
N ARG A 189 -24.43 -17.45 -4.19
CA ARG A 189 -23.37 -18.09 -5.00
C ARG A 189 -22.38 -17.08 -5.61
N GLU A 190 -22.16 -15.97 -4.92
CA GLU A 190 -21.17 -14.94 -5.26
C GLU A 190 -19.93 -15.12 -4.38
N PRO A 191 -18.70 -14.96 -4.90
CA PRO A 191 -17.48 -15.16 -4.13
C PRO A 191 -17.33 -14.10 -3.03
N THR A 192 -17.46 -14.49 -1.75
CA THR A 192 -17.49 -13.53 -0.64
C THR A 192 -16.12 -13.23 -0.02
N ASN A 193 -15.09 -14.05 -0.32
CA ASN A 193 -13.72 -13.99 0.23
C ASN A 193 -13.61 -14.16 1.77
N ASN A 194 -14.70 -14.55 2.45
CA ASN A 194 -14.78 -14.65 3.91
C ASN A 194 -14.42 -16.04 4.48
N THR A 195 -14.12 -17.01 3.61
CA THR A 195 -13.91 -18.42 4.01
C THR A 195 -12.45 -18.84 3.88
N VAL A 196 -11.99 -19.60 4.87
CA VAL A 196 -10.58 -20.00 5.01
C VAL A 196 -10.51 -21.48 5.38
N ASP A 197 -9.81 -22.26 4.56
CA ASP A 197 -9.46 -23.64 4.89
C ASP A 197 -8.15 -23.67 5.66
N ILE A 198 -8.07 -24.47 6.74
CA ILE A 198 -6.90 -24.53 7.61
C ILE A 198 -6.50 -25.99 7.79
N HIS A 199 -5.33 -26.39 7.31
CA HIS A 199 -4.88 -27.78 7.30
C HIS A 199 -3.52 -27.93 8.01
N ASP A 200 -3.35 -28.99 8.80
CA ASP A 200 -2.02 -29.45 9.21
C ASP A 200 -1.37 -30.25 8.07
N TYR A 201 -0.49 -29.61 7.31
CA TYR A 201 0.26 -30.26 6.24
C TYR A 201 1.35 -31.22 6.73
N GLY A 202 1.58 -31.32 8.05
CA GLY A 202 2.34 -32.39 8.70
C GLY A 202 1.51 -33.66 8.98
N ALA A 203 0.27 -33.73 8.51
CA ALA A 203 -0.64 -34.88 8.67
C ALA A 203 -1.29 -35.30 7.33
N GLY A 204 -1.84 -36.52 7.27
CA GLY A 204 -2.52 -37.05 6.08
C GLY A 204 -1.61 -37.46 4.91
N THR A 205 -2.17 -37.67 3.72
CA THR A 205 -1.46 -38.25 2.56
C THR A 205 -0.34 -37.38 1.99
N MET A 206 -0.35 -36.06 2.26
CA MET A 206 0.66 -35.09 1.80
C MET A 206 1.56 -34.60 2.95
N LYS A 207 1.79 -35.49 3.91
CA LYS A 207 2.51 -35.31 5.19
C LYS A 207 3.91 -34.69 5.09
N ASN A 208 4.65 -35.05 4.05
CA ASN A 208 6.10 -34.89 4.04
C ASN A 208 6.52 -33.72 3.14
N TYR A 209 6.46 -32.50 3.69
CA TYR A 209 6.97 -31.30 3.05
C TYR A 209 8.49 -31.11 3.16
N THR A 210 9.20 -32.03 3.82
CA THR A 210 10.67 -31.99 3.96
C THR A 210 11.38 -32.80 2.88
N SER A 211 10.65 -33.70 2.19
CA SER A 211 11.16 -34.50 1.08
C SER A 211 11.34 -33.68 -0.19
N ASP A 212 12.48 -33.82 -0.88
CA ASP A 212 12.70 -33.21 -2.20
C ASP A 212 11.74 -33.67 -3.30
N ALA A 213 11.13 -34.86 -3.13
CA ALA A 213 10.04 -35.33 -3.99
C ALA A 213 8.77 -34.49 -3.84
N TYR A 214 8.64 -33.75 -2.73
CA TYR A 214 7.55 -32.82 -2.49
C TYR A 214 7.82 -31.47 -3.16
N LYS A 215 7.31 -31.34 -4.40
CA LYS A 215 7.66 -30.24 -5.31
C LYS A 215 7.21 -28.83 -4.83
N ALA A 216 6.28 -28.76 -3.87
CA ALA A 216 5.59 -27.54 -3.43
C ALA A 216 6.14 -26.87 -2.14
N ALA A 217 7.39 -27.18 -1.73
CA ALA A 217 8.06 -26.53 -0.58
C ALA A 217 9.46 -25.95 -0.92
N PRO A 218 9.57 -24.96 -1.84
CA PRO A 218 10.87 -24.35 -2.21
C PRO A 218 11.59 -23.65 -1.07
N TRP A 219 10.86 -23.15 -0.07
CA TRP A 219 11.39 -22.41 1.09
C TRP A 219 12.06 -23.31 2.14
N TYR A 220 11.82 -24.62 2.13
CA TYR A 220 12.27 -25.52 3.20
C TYR A 220 13.80 -25.56 3.27
N SER A 221 14.45 -25.88 2.14
CA SER A 221 15.90 -26.04 2.02
C SER A 221 16.73 -24.77 2.23
N VAL A 222 16.10 -23.60 2.36
CA VAL A 222 16.77 -22.31 2.65
C VAL A 222 17.14 -22.23 4.13
N TRP A 223 16.23 -22.71 4.99
CA TRP A 223 16.31 -22.52 6.45
C TRP A 223 16.48 -23.82 7.22
N LEU A 224 15.88 -24.90 6.73
CA LEU A 224 15.76 -26.18 7.43
C LEU A 224 16.35 -27.33 6.58
N PRO A 225 16.90 -28.37 7.22
CA PRO A 225 17.08 -28.52 8.67
C PRO A 225 18.36 -27.83 9.18
N ASP A 226 18.28 -27.15 10.32
CA ASP A 226 19.43 -26.46 10.92
C ASP A 226 20.25 -27.39 11.82
N TYR A 227 21.20 -28.13 11.23
CA TYR A 227 22.11 -29.01 11.97
C TYR A 227 23.50 -28.40 12.26
N ASP A 228 24.01 -27.53 11.37
CA ASP A 228 25.38 -27.00 11.49
C ASP A 228 25.48 -25.85 12.51
N LYS A 229 26.31 -26.05 13.53
CA LYS A 229 26.56 -25.07 14.61
C LYS A 229 27.49 -23.92 14.19
N SER A 230 28.25 -24.08 13.11
CA SER A 230 29.35 -23.17 12.76
C SER A 230 28.88 -21.76 12.36
N GLN A 231 27.65 -21.63 11.85
CA GLN A 231 27.11 -20.40 11.26
C GLN A 231 26.12 -19.66 12.19
N ASP A 232 25.95 -20.11 13.43
CA ASP A 232 24.93 -19.58 14.35
C ASP A 232 25.04 -18.07 14.57
N SER A 233 26.25 -17.57 14.81
CA SER A 233 26.52 -16.15 15.04
C SER A 233 26.33 -15.25 13.81
N LEU A 234 26.29 -15.84 12.61
CA LEU A 234 26.08 -15.11 11.35
C LEU A 234 24.60 -15.16 10.90
N ARG A 235 23.88 -16.24 11.21
CA ARG A 235 22.50 -16.46 10.77
C ARG A 235 21.44 -16.07 11.80
N LYS A 236 21.78 -15.95 13.10
CA LYS A 236 20.82 -15.66 14.18
C LYS A 236 21.22 -14.36 14.88
N PHE A 237 20.30 -13.39 14.90
CA PHE A 237 20.54 -12.08 15.51
C PHE A 237 19.87 -12.00 16.89
N THR A 238 20.52 -11.33 17.85
CA THR A 238 19.97 -11.09 19.19
C THR A 238 19.23 -9.76 19.24
N TYR A 239 17.91 -9.82 19.37
CA TYR A 239 17.06 -8.65 19.55
C TYR A 239 16.86 -8.34 21.03
N PHE A 240 16.71 -7.06 21.35
CA PHE A 240 16.52 -6.57 22.71
C PHE A 240 15.23 -5.76 22.82
N VAL A 241 14.39 -6.09 23.82
CA VAL A 241 13.10 -5.44 24.05
C VAL A 241 12.92 -5.14 25.54
N ASN A 242 12.60 -3.89 25.85
CA ASN A 242 12.33 -3.42 27.21
C ASN A 242 10.84 -3.55 27.54
N VAL A 243 10.46 -4.37 28.51
CA VAL A 243 9.05 -4.57 28.90
C VAL A 243 8.78 -4.06 30.32
N LYS A 244 7.58 -3.52 30.56
CA LYS A 244 7.17 -3.04 31.88
C LYS A 244 5.72 -3.41 32.21
N PHE A 245 5.56 -4.25 33.21
CA PHE A 245 4.26 -4.81 33.63
C PHE A 245 3.58 -3.97 34.73
N SER A 246 2.26 -4.14 34.87
CA SER A 246 1.47 -3.62 36.01
C SER A 246 0.49 -4.67 36.51
N ASN A 247 0.50 -4.94 37.81
CA ASN A 247 -0.45 -5.86 38.44
C ASN A 247 -1.70 -5.16 39.00
N ALA A 248 -1.61 -3.84 39.22
CA ALA A 248 -2.66 -3.01 39.79
C ALA A 248 -2.79 -1.70 39.01
N THR A 249 -3.96 -1.08 39.06
CA THR A 249 -4.26 0.15 38.32
C THR A 249 -3.50 1.34 38.90
N GLY A 250 -2.82 2.10 38.05
CA GLY A 250 -1.94 3.21 38.45
C GLY A 250 -0.60 2.79 39.09
N GLN A 251 -0.25 1.50 39.13
CA GLN A 251 1.01 1.02 39.70
C GLN A 251 1.72 -0.03 38.83
N PHE A 252 2.95 0.29 38.41
CA PHE A 252 3.87 -0.66 37.78
C PHE A 252 4.49 -1.62 38.80
N THR A 253 4.79 -2.85 38.39
CA THR A 253 5.47 -3.85 39.24
C THR A 253 6.90 -3.43 39.57
N HIS A 254 7.63 -2.98 38.55
CA HIS A 254 8.97 -2.43 38.66
C HIS A 254 8.98 -0.98 38.15
N LYS A 255 9.87 -0.14 38.69
CA LYS A 255 10.02 1.26 38.22
C LYS A 255 10.78 1.37 36.90
N GLU A 256 11.75 0.49 36.72
CA GLU A 256 12.59 0.35 35.53
C GLU A 256 11.93 -0.61 34.53
N PHE A 257 12.55 -0.77 33.35
CA PHE A 257 12.13 -1.74 32.34
C PHE A 257 12.89 -3.06 32.55
N GLU A 258 12.20 -4.19 32.36
CA GLU A 258 12.80 -5.52 32.22
C GLU A 258 13.34 -5.63 30.80
N GLY A 259 14.67 -5.60 30.64
CA GLY A 259 15.32 -5.87 29.36
C GLY A 259 15.28 -7.36 29.05
N ILE A 260 14.67 -7.74 27.93
CA ILE A 260 14.54 -9.12 27.47
C ILE A 260 15.31 -9.27 26.15
N ASP A 261 16.32 -10.12 26.16
CA ASP A 261 17.04 -10.57 24.97
C ASP A 261 16.41 -11.85 24.39
N PHE A 262 16.33 -11.93 23.06
CA PHE A 262 15.92 -13.15 22.37
C PHE A 262 16.58 -13.27 20.99
N PHE A 263 16.80 -14.50 20.52
CA PHE A 263 17.29 -14.75 19.17
C PHE A 263 16.15 -14.67 18.15
N GLY A 264 16.39 -14.04 17.01
CA GLY A 264 15.43 -13.93 15.91
C GLY A 264 16.07 -14.14 14.54
N PRO A 265 15.33 -13.86 13.45
CA PRO A 265 15.85 -13.93 12.08
C PRO A 265 17.08 -13.01 11.89
N PRO A 266 17.94 -13.26 10.88
CA PRO A 266 19.17 -12.50 10.68
C PRO A 266 18.90 -11.01 10.39
N GLN A 267 19.78 -10.11 10.86
CA GLN A 267 19.71 -8.68 10.55
C GLN A 267 21.00 -8.20 9.87
N PRO A 268 21.11 -8.30 8.53
CA PRO A 268 22.27 -7.84 7.78
C PRO A 268 22.29 -6.31 7.64
N GLY A 269 23.48 -5.74 7.49
CA GLY A 269 23.68 -4.31 7.24
C GLY A 269 23.21 -3.88 5.85
N GLN A 270 23.04 -2.56 5.66
CA GLN A 270 22.61 -1.98 4.38
C GLN A 270 23.60 -2.26 3.22
N SER A 271 24.89 -2.44 3.54
CA SER A 271 25.96 -2.78 2.61
C SER A 271 26.02 -4.25 2.21
N ASP A 272 25.40 -5.14 2.98
CA ASP A 272 25.71 -6.57 2.93
C ASP A 272 24.91 -7.25 1.82
N ARG A 273 25.61 -7.66 0.76
CA ARG A 273 25.01 -8.24 -0.46
C ARG A 273 25.07 -9.77 -0.53
N GLY A 274 25.70 -10.42 0.44
CA GLY A 274 25.92 -11.87 0.47
C GLY A 274 25.56 -12.57 1.79
N VAL A 275 24.89 -11.87 2.70
CA VAL A 275 24.36 -12.43 3.96
C VAL A 275 22.87 -12.73 3.77
N SER A 276 22.39 -13.83 4.35
CA SER A 276 20.97 -14.23 4.30
C SER A 276 20.09 -13.13 4.88
N LEU A 277 19.01 -12.80 4.17
CA LEU A 277 18.07 -11.75 4.57
C LEU A 277 17.08 -12.33 5.59
N PRO A 278 16.55 -11.53 6.56
CA PRO A 278 15.55 -12.00 7.52
C PRO A 278 14.31 -12.58 6.85
N VAL A 279 13.93 -12.02 5.70
CA VAL A 279 12.87 -12.53 4.83
C VAL A 279 13.49 -12.82 3.48
N GLU A 280 13.31 -14.05 3.01
CA GLU A 280 13.65 -14.45 1.65
C GLU A 280 12.37 -14.71 0.84
N TRP A 281 12.52 -14.77 -0.48
CA TRP A 281 11.43 -14.84 -1.44
C TRP A 281 11.56 -16.11 -2.27
N THR A 282 10.49 -16.89 -2.42
CA THR A 282 10.50 -18.03 -3.33
C THR A 282 10.40 -17.55 -4.78
N PRO A 283 11.04 -18.22 -5.76
CA PRO A 283 10.59 -18.10 -7.15
C PRO A 283 9.11 -18.50 -7.24
N PRO A 284 8.30 -17.92 -8.15
CA PRO A 284 6.90 -18.30 -8.27
C PRO A 284 6.77 -19.79 -8.60
N TYR A 285 5.85 -20.48 -7.93
CA TYR A 285 5.72 -21.92 -8.07
C TYR A 285 4.25 -22.39 -7.97
N PHE A 286 3.97 -23.54 -8.56
CA PHE A 286 2.64 -24.14 -8.51
C PHE A 286 2.49 -25.03 -7.27
N ASP A 287 1.55 -24.69 -6.40
CA ASP A 287 1.32 -25.34 -5.10
C ASP A 287 0.41 -26.59 -5.24
N CYS A 288 0.99 -27.61 -5.89
CA CYS A 288 0.34 -28.85 -6.31
C CYS A 288 -0.27 -29.65 -5.15
N GLY A 289 -1.57 -29.94 -5.24
CA GLY A 289 -2.32 -30.71 -4.24
C GLY A 289 -2.68 -29.93 -2.98
N ARG A 290 -2.44 -28.62 -2.95
CA ARG A 290 -2.79 -27.73 -1.84
C ARG A 290 -3.73 -26.63 -2.32
N SER A 291 -3.21 -25.43 -2.60
CA SER A 291 -4.02 -24.34 -3.18
C SER A 291 -4.26 -24.51 -4.69
N ASN A 292 -3.47 -25.35 -5.38
CA ASN A 292 -3.55 -25.60 -6.83
C ASN A 292 -3.48 -24.32 -7.68
N ARG A 293 -2.73 -23.32 -7.20
CA ARG A 293 -2.52 -22.03 -7.86
C ARG A 293 -1.02 -21.71 -7.95
N TRP A 294 -0.68 -20.77 -8.83
CA TRP A 294 0.66 -20.19 -8.89
C TRP A 294 0.82 -19.16 -7.77
N ILE A 295 1.80 -19.35 -6.89
CA ILE A 295 2.01 -18.53 -5.70
C ILE A 295 3.45 -18.03 -5.57
N VAL A 296 3.59 -16.95 -4.83
CA VAL A 296 4.87 -16.36 -4.39
C VAL A 296 4.83 -16.25 -2.87
N SER A 297 5.85 -16.77 -2.19
CA SER A 297 5.90 -16.81 -0.73
C SER A 297 7.05 -15.95 -0.19
N ALA A 298 6.70 -14.98 0.65
CA ALA A 298 7.65 -14.36 1.57
C ALA A 298 7.80 -15.28 2.78
N HIS A 299 9.04 -15.57 3.19
CA HIS A 299 9.26 -16.55 4.26
C HIS A 299 10.43 -16.17 5.17
N SER A 300 10.28 -16.45 6.46
CA SER A 300 11.19 -16.05 7.53
C SER A 300 11.34 -17.19 8.55
N PRO A 301 12.54 -17.46 9.07
CA PRO A 301 12.76 -18.51 10.06
C PRO A 301 12.30 -18.09 11.47
N VAL A 302 11.96 -19.07 12.29
CA VAL A 302 11.67 -18.96 13.72
C VAL A 302 12.84 -19.58 14.50
N VAL A 303 13.39 -18.84 15.46
CA VAL A 303 14.53 -19.29 16.27
C VAL A 303 14.08 -19.72 17.66
N GLU A 304 14.61 -20.84 18.13
CA GLU A 304 14.32 -21.38 19.45
C GLU A 304 15.47 -22.26 19.99
N TYR A 305 15.63 -22.29 21.32
CA TYR A 305 16.44 -23.27 22.03
C TYR A 305 15.94 -24.70 21.91
N MET A 306 16.79 -25.60 21.41
CA MET A 306 16.51 -27.03 21.33
C MET A 306 17.61 -27.86 22.02
N PRO A 307 17.28 -28.84 22.88
CA PRO A 307 15.95 -29.13 23.44
C PRO A 307 15.47 -28.07 24.45
N ARG A 308 14.18 -27.69 24.38
CA ARG A 308 13.60 -26.58 25.15
C ARG A 308 13.67 -26.78 26.67
N TYR A 309 13.18 -27.92 27.17
CA TYR A 309 13.02 -28.18 28.61
C TYR A 309 14.20 -28.93 29.27
N SER A 310 15.39 -28.88 28.68
CA SER A 310 16.59 -29.45 29.32
C SER A 310 17.01 -28.63 30.53
N ASN A 311 17.23 -29.28 31.67
CA ASN A 311 17.78 -28.65 32.88
C ASN A 311 19.20 -28.10 32.66
N TRP A 312 19.94 -28.65 31.68
CA TRP A 312 21.28 -28.19 31.32
C TRP A 312 21.18 -27.05 30.30
N THR A 313 21.11 -25.82 30.79
CA THR A 313 21.02 -24.59 29.97
C THR A 313 22.19 -24.47 28.98
N HIS A 314 23.40 -24.86 29.37
CA HIS A 314 24.59 -24.83 28.50
C HIS A 314 24.55 -25.83 27.32
N LEU A 315 23.64 -26.82 27.34
CA LEU A 315 23.41 -27.73 26.20
C LEU A 315 22.33 -27.21 25.24
N ARG A 316 21.61 -26.14 25.59
CA ARG A 316 20.58 -25.54 24.75
C ARG A 316 21.22 -24.71 23.64
N ARG A 317 21.12 -25.17 22.39
CA ARG A 317 21.55 -24.41 21.21
C ARG A 317 20.34 -23.69 20.60
N PRO A 318 20.43 -22.39 20.25
CA PRO A 318 19.41 -21.74 19.41
C PRO A 318 19.47 -22.35 18.00
N ARG A 319 18.36 -22.91 17.52
CA ARG A 319 18.21 -23.50 16.19
C ARG A 319 17.06 -22.83 15.45
N PHE A 320 17.09 -22.88 14.12
CA PHE A 320 15.87 -22.69 13.33
C PHE A 320 14.97 -23.91 13.54
N VAL A 321 13.76 -23.66 14.06
CA VAL A 321 12.81 -24.67 14.53
C VAL A 321 11.57 -24.72 13.65
N ALA A 322 11.21 -23.58 13.06
CA ALA A 322 10.11 -23.47 12.10
C ALA A 322 10.40 -22.38 11.05
N VAL A 323 9.59 -22.34 10.00
CA VAL A 323 9.55 -21.28 8.99
C VAL A 323 8.12 -20.77 8.90
N VAL A 324 7.95 -19.45 8.99
CA VAL A 324 6.71 -18.78 8.61
C VAL A 324 6.72 -18.58 7.10
N THR A 325 5.61 -18.89 6.42
CA THR A 325 5.37 -18.44 5.05
C THR A 325 4.12 -17.57 4.97
N GLN A 326 4.19 -16.52 4.17
CA GLN A 326 3.05 -15.70 3.78
C GLN A 326 2.95 -15.74 2.26
N ASP A 327 1.81 -16.18 1.75
CA ASP A 327 1.61 -16.52 0.34
C ASP A 327 0.69 -15.50 -0.34
N ILE A 328 1.13 -14.99 -1.49
CA ILE A 328 0.30 -14.23 -2.43
C ILE A 328 0.18 -15.01 -3.74
N GLU A 329 -0.98 -14.88 -4.38
CA GLU A 329 -1.25 -15.44 -5.71
C GLU A 329 -0.52 -14.63 -6.80
N PHE A 330 0.22 -15.32 -7.67
CA PHE A 330 1.07 -14.70 -8.69
C PHE A 330 0.26 -13.82 -9.65
N GLU A 331 -0.98 -14.21 -9.98
CA GLU A 331 -1.87 -13.47 -10.87
C GLU A 331 -2.24 -12.06 -10.36
N ARG A 332 -2.06 -11.78 -9.07
CA ARG A 332 -2.32 -10.48 -8.46
C ARG A 332 -1.13 -9.51 -8.54
N ILE A 333 0.05 -10.01 -8.89
CA ILE A 333 1.29 -9.22 -8.91
C ILE A 333 1.39 -8.49 -10.25
N ASP A 334 1.38 -7.16 -10.23
CA ASP A 334 1.70 -6.34 -11.41
C ASP A 334 3.14 -6.65 -11.87
N PHE A 335 3.36 -6.91 -13.16
CA PHE A 335 4.72 -6.98 -13.73
C PHE A 335 5.12 -5.64 -14.38
N ASN A 336 6.38 -5.51 -14.78
CA ASN A 336 6.88 -4.30 -15.45
C ASN A 336 7.39 -4.65 -16.86
N PRO A 337 6.61 -4.37 -17.93
CA PRO A 337 6.97 -4.71 -19.31
C PRO A 337 7.95 -3.71 -19.97
N CYS A 338 8.22 -2.58 -19.30
CA CYS A 338 8.99 -1.49 -19.87
C CYS A 338 10.48 -1.86 -20.10
N PRO A 339 11.22 -1.12 -20.94
CA PRO A 339 12.67 -1.31 -21.08
C PRO A 339 13.42 -1.02 -19.77
N LYS A 340 14.70 -1.40 -19.74
CA LYS A 340 15.59 -1.12 -18.59
C LYS A 340 15.72 0.39 -18.37
N SER A 341 15.53 0.82 -17.13
CA SER A 341 15.63 2.22 -16.71
C SER A 341 15.90 2.28 -15.19
N GLU A 342 16.12 3.47 -14.62
CA GLU A 342 16.21 3.63 -13.16
C GLU A 342 14.93 3.15 -12.45
N GLY A 343 13.77 3.32 -13.10
CA GLY A 343 12.47 2.80 -12.64
C GLY A 343 12.23 1.31 -12.97
N ASN A 344 13.17 0.64 -13.64
CA ASN A 344 13.10 -0.78 -13.98
C ASN A 344 14.51 -1.43 -14.00
N PRO A 345 15.18 -1.59 -12.84
CA PRO A 345 16.47 -2.26 -12.74
C PRO A 345 16.34 -3.78 -12.94
N ASP A 346 17.42 -4.42 -13.40
CA ASP A 346 17.53 -5.89 -13.37
C ASP A 346 17.61 -6.40 -11.91
N PRO A 347 17.11 -7.62 -11.60
CA PRO A 347 16.50 -8.58 -12.52
C PRO A 347 15.04 -8.25 -12.83
N ASN A 348 14.69 -8.32 -14.12
CA ASN A 348 13.33 -8.34 -14.62
C ASN A 348 13.27 -9.19 -15.89
N TYR A 349 12.42 -10.21 -15.88
CA TYR A 349 12.21 -11.11 -17.01
C TYR A 349 11.39 -10.47 -18.13
N PHE A 350 10.39 -9.66 -17.82
CA PHE A 350 9.47 -9.04 -18.79
C PHE A 350 10.00 -7.72 -19.38
N LYS A 351 11.29 -7.39 -19.18
CA LYS A 351 11.88 -6.18 -19.76
C LYS A 351 11.73 -6.13 -21.29
N SER A 352 11.27 -5.00 -21.79
CA SER A 352 11.04 -4.73 -23.23
C SER A 352 10.01 -5.65 -23.90
N THR A 353 8.96 -6.10 -23.19
CA THR A 353 7.77 -6.70 -23.84
C THR A 353 6.73 -5.66 -24.23
N ALA A 354 6.79 -4.43 -23.69
CA ALA A 354 5.88 -3.35 -24.05
C ALA A 354 6.07 -2.91 -25.52
N ARG A 355 4.99 -2.95 -26.31
CA ARG A 355 4.94 -2.61 -27.74
C ARG A 355 4.81 -1.09 -27.98
N CYS A 356 5.52 -0.29 -27.19
CA CYS A 356 5.53 1.17 -27.35
C CYS A 356 6.34 1.61 -28.58
N LYS A 357 5.80 2.56 -29.35
CA LYS A 357 6.46 3.20 -30.50
C LYS A 357 7.73 3.96 -30.09
N PRO A 358 8.73 4.14 -30.99
CA PRO A 358 9.95 4.88 -30.68
C PRO A 358 9.74 6.37 -30.36
N THR A 359 8.57 6.94 -30.67
CA THR A 359 8.15 8.30 -30.27
C THR A 359 7.57 8.35 -28.85
N THR A 360 7.42 7.20 -28.18
CA THR A 360 6.79 7.01 -26.87
C THR A 360 7.71 6.30 -25.87
N MET A 361 7.37 6.40 -24.58
CA MET A 361 8.05 5.86 -23.41
C MET A 361 7.04 5.06 -22.59
N CYS A 362 7.43 3.87 -22.14
CA CYS A 362 6.59 3.00 -21.34
C CYS A 362 6.56 3.44 -19.86
N GLU A 363 5.36 3.53 -19.28
CA GLU A 363 5.11 3.56 -17.84
C GLU A 363 4.22 2.35 -17.45
N PRO A 364 4.52 1.57 -16.39
CA PRO A 364 3.68 0.46 -15.97
C PRO A 364 2.42 0.94 -15.23
N LEU A 365 1.32 0.20 -15.36
CA LEU A 365 0.11 0.44 -14.58
C LEU A 365 0.20 -0.27 -13.20
N ASN A 366 -0.48 0.28 -12.20
CA ASN A 366 -0.50 -0.24 -10.83
C ASN A 366 -1.88 -0.84 -10.51
N GLY A 367 -1.93 -2.03 -9.92
CA GLY A 367 -3.17 -2.73 -9.58
C GLY A 367 -3.89 -3.35 -10.79
N TYR A 368 -3.16 -3.62 -11.87
CA TYR A 368 -3.66 -4.25 -13.09
C TYR A 368 -3.62 -5.80 -13.00
N GLY A 369 -2.72 -6.33 -12.16
CA GLY A 369 -2.44 -7.76 -12.02
C GLY A 369 -1.54 -8.31 -13.13
N PHE A 370 -1.38 -9.63 -13.16
CA PHE A 370 -0.57 -10.30 -14.18
C PHE A 370 -1.37 -10.53 -15.47
N ARG A 371 -1.48 -9.48 -16.30
CA ARG A 371 -2.27 -9.47 -17.54
C ARG A 371 -1.59 -8.64 -18.64
N ARG A 372 -1.72 -9.04 -19.91
CA ARG A 372 -1.27 -8.24 -21.07
C ARG A 372 -1.87 -6.82 -21.02
N GLY A 373 -1.14 -5.85 -21.56
CA GLY A 373 -1.61 -4.47 -21.65
C GLY A 373 -1.50 -3.62 -20.37
N GLY A 374 -0.98 -4.17 -19.27
CA GLY A 374 -0.71 -3.49 -17.99
C GLY A 374 0.36 -2.37 -17.99
N TYR A 375 0.41 -1.57 -19.04
CA TYR A 375 1.30 -0.44 -19.25
C TYR A 375 0.60 0.67 -20.02
N GLN A 376 1.20 1.85 -20.07
CA GLN A 376 0.80 2.96 -20.93
C GLN A 376 2.03 3.54 -21.65
N CYS A 377 1.86 3.96 -22.90
CA CYS A 377 2.89 4.63 -23.68
C CYS A 377 2.65 6.14 -23.69
N VAL A 378 3.53 6.87 -23.00
CA VAL A 378 3.53 8.34 -22.88
C VAL A 378 4.49 8.92 -23.94
N CYS A 379 4.24 10.11 -24.49
CA CYS A 379 5.21 10.72 -25.42
C CYS A 379 6.59 10.95 -24.77
N GLN A 380 7.66 10.71 -25.53
CA GLN A 380 9.03 11.01 -25.07
C GLN A 380 9.28 12.54 -24.92
N PRO A 381 10.30 12.97 -24.15
CA PRO A 381 10.79 14.34 -24.18
C PRO A 381 11.02 14.83 -25.62
N GLY A 382 10.53 16.02 -25.94
CA GLY A 382 10.56 16.55 -27.32
C GLY A 382 9.43 16.06 -28.24
N TYR A 383 8.46 15.27 -27.72
CA TYR A 383 7.24 14.88 -28.43
C TYR A 383 5.97 15.26 -27.64
N TYR A 384 4.82 15.30 -28.31
CA TYR A 384 3.52 15.60 -27.70
C TYR A 384 2.38 14.80 -28.34
N PHE A 385 1.28 14.63 -27.59
CA PHE A 385 0.12 13.86 -28.04
C PHE A 385 -0.65 14.57 -29.17
N PRO A 386 -1.08 13.85 -30.21
CA PRO A 386 -1.94 14.41 -31.25
C PRO A 386 -3.21 15.05 -30.68
N TRP A 387 -3.68 16.15 -31.29
CA TRP A 387 -4.85 16.89 -30.77
C TRP A 387 -6.17 16.11 -30.87
N TRP A 388 -6.20 15.01 -31.61
CA TRP A 388 -7.35 14.11 -31.74
C TRP A 388 -7.35 12.93 -30.75
N HIS A 389 -6.20 12.56 -30.17
CA HIS A 389 -6.09 11.44 -29.22
C HIS A 389 -5.96 11.95 -27.77
N GLY A 390 -6.69 11.32 -26.85
CA GLY A 390 -6.98 11.87 -25.53
C GLY A 390 -6.21 11.24 -24.38
N GLY A 391 -4.91 11.52 -24.26
CA GLY A 391 -4.07 11.05 -23.14
C GLY A 391 -2.96 10.11 -23.60
N PRO A 392 -2.35 9.34 -22.67
CA PRO A 392 -1.38 8.31 -23.01
C PRO A 392 -2.06 7.13 -23.71
N PHE A 393 -1.35 6.49 -24.62
CA PHE A 393 -1.83 5.30 -25.30
C PHE A 393 -1.84 4.12 -24.33
N LEU A 394 -2.96 3.42 -24.18
CA LEU A 394 -3.07 2.29 -23.25
C LEU A 394 -2.48 1.02 -23.87
N GLY A 395 -1.76 0.24 -23.09
CA GLY A 395 -1.23 -1.06 -23.52
C GLY A 395 -2.33 -2.00 -24.00
N ASP A 396 -3.48 -2.03 -23.30
CA ASP A 396 -4.68 -2.78 -23.71
C ASP A 396 -5.14 -2.45 -25.15
N GLU A 397 -5.07 -1.19 -25.56
CA GLU A 397 -5.45 -0.76 -26.92
C GLU A 397 -4.40 -1.21 -27.96
N ILE A 398 -3.12 -1.23 -27.57
CA ILE A 398 -2.00 -1.63 -28.43
C ILE A 398 -1.94 -3.15 -28.63
N GLU A 399 -2.16 -3.95 -27.57
CA GLU A 399 -2.14 -5.42 -27.65
C GLU A 399 -3.35 -6.00 -28.41
N ILE A 400 -4.44 -5.23 -28.54
CA ILE A 400 -5.66 -5.62 -29.28
C ILE A 400 -5.66 -5.06 -30.73
N ALA A 401 -4.78 -4.11 -31.05
CA ALA A 401 -4.75 -3.45 -32.35
C ALA A 401 -4.45 -4.42 -33.52
N THR A 402 -5.07 -4.16 -34.66
CA THR A 402 -4.65 -4.77 -35.93
C THR A 402 -3.33 -4.17 -36.42
N GLU A 403 -2.64 -4.84 -37.34
CA GLU A 403 -1.35 -4.35 -37.87
C GLU A 403 -1.50 -2.95 -38.49
N ASP A 404 -2.54 -2.73 -39.30
CA ASP A 404 -2.83 -1.44 -39.94
C ASP A 404 -3.09 -0.32 -38.90
N GLU A 405 -3.83 -0.62 -37.83
CA GLU A 405 -4.08 0.32 -36.73
C GLU A 405 -2.81 0.63 -35.95
N TYR A 406 -1.98 -0.38 -35.67
CA TYR A 406 -0.70 -0.20 -34.99
C TYR A 406 0.29 0.59 -35.84
N GLN A 407 0.36 0.36 -37.15
CA GLN A 407 1.24 1.11 -38.04
C GLN A 407 0.80 2.57 -38.24
N SER A 408 -0.51 2.83 -38.30
CA SER A 408 -1.05 4.18 -38.58
C SER A 408 -1.26 5.07 -37.35
N ASN A 409 -1.40 4.49 -36.14
CA ASN A 409 -1.65 5.22 -34.90
C ASN A 409 -0.51 5.04 -33.87
N PHE A 410 -0.76 5.47 -32.63
CA PHE A 410 0.14 5.36 -31.46
C PHE A 410 1.46 6.15 -31.54
N ASP A 411 1.69 6.93 -32.59
CA ASP A 411 2.85 7.82 -32.71
C ASP A 411 2.58 9.23 -32.14
N CYS A 412 3.58 9.78 -31.44
CA CYS A 412 3.58 11.17 -30.97
C CYS A 412 4.20 12.13 -31.99
N LEU A 413 3.73 13.37 -31.99
CA LEU A 413 4.22 14.43 -32.87
C LEU A 413 5.45 15.13 -32.26
N SER A 414 6.44 15.48 -33.07
CA SER A 414 7.67 16.12 -32.59
C SER A 414 7.50 17.63 -32.34
N VAL A 415 8.17 18.13 -31.31
CA VAL A 415 8.18 19.54 -30.91
C VAL A 415 9.22 20.31 -31.73
N GLN A 416 8.77 21.29 -32.52
CA GLN A 416 9.63 22.12 -33.38
C GLN A 416 10.23 23.30 -32.60
N GLU A 417 11.47 23.72 -32.86
CA GLU A 417 12.12 24.87 -32.18
C GLU A 417 12.12 24.78 -30.63
N LEU A 418 12.87 23.85 -30.04
CA LEU A 418 13.04 23.79 -28.58
C LEU A 418 13.87 24.97 -28.03
N MET A 419 13.43 25.54 -26.91
CA MET A 419 14.09 26.66 -26.22
C MET A 419 15.13 26.16 -25.22
N VAL A 420 16.29 26.81 -25.14
CA VAL A 420 17.22 26.60 -24.02
C VAL A 420 16.61 27.21 -22.74
N ILE A 421 16.69 26.50 -21.61
CA ILE A 421 16.26 27.02 -20.32
C ILE A 421 17.05 28.31 -20.01
N PRO A 422 16.40 29.46 -19.83
CA PRO A 422 17.11 30.69 -19.51
C PRO A 422 17.57 30.68 -18.04
N ASN A 423 18.89 30.61 -17.83
CA ASN A 423 19.50 30.70 -16.49
C ASN A 423 19.25 32.07 -15.81
N GLU A 424 18.99 33.11 -16.59
CA GLU A 424 18.64 34.45 -16.11
C GLU A 424 17.26 34.91 -16.62
N MET A 425 16.62 35.83 -15.88
CA MET A 425 15.35 36.42 -16.33
C MET A 425 15.49 37.08 -17.71
N PRO A 426 14.64 36.74 -18.70
CA PRO A 426 14.70 37.35 -20.01
C PRO A 426 14.46 38.86 -19.93
N ILE A 427 15.24 39.61 -20.72
CA ILE A 427 15.42 41.07 -20.61
C ILE A 427 14.09 41.86 -20.62
N PHE A 428 13.04 41.35 -21.28
CA PHE A 428 11.73 42.00 -21.29
C PHE A 428 11.06 42.04 -19.89
N VAL A 429 11.29 41.05 -19.03
CA VAL A 429 10.80 41.03 -17.64
C VAL A 429 11.56 42.04 -16.79
N GLN A 430 12.88 42.13 -16.96
CA GLN A 430 13.72 43.17 -16.35
C GLN A 430 13.24 44.58 -16.76
N ARG A 431 12.93 44.79 -18.05
CA ARG A 431 12.35 46.05 -18.56
C ARG A 431 10.97 46.34 -17.96
N ARG A 432 10.12 45.32 -17.73
CA ARG A 432 8.81 45.49 -17.07
C ARG A 432 8.97 45.94 -15.61
N ARG A 433 10.00 45.44 -14.90
CA ARG A 433 10.41 45.92 -13.56
C ARG A 433 10.88 47.38 -13.55
N LYS A 434 11.68 47.81 -14.55
CA LYS A 434 12.04 49.24 -14.71
C LYS A 434 10.81 50.12 -14.99
N ARG A 435 9.81 49.61 -15.73
CA ARG A 435 8.54 50.34 -15.96
C ARG A 435 7.64 50.43 -14.72
N SER A 436 7.52 49.38 -13.89
CA SER A 436 6.68 49.43 -12.69
C SER A 436 7.25 50.36 -11.61
N THR A 437 8.57 50.40 -11.43
CA THR A 437 9.23 51.35 -10.53
C THR A 437 9.14 52.80 -11.03
N LEU A 438 9.16 53.03 -12.35
CA LEU A 438 8.85 54.34 -12.95
C LEU A 438 7.39 54.77 -12.74
N ILE A 439 6.43 53.85 -12.78
CA ILE A 439 5.01 54.16 -12.52
C ILE A 439 4.77 54.47 -11.03
N ALA A 440 5.41 53.74 -10.12
CA ALA A 440 5.39 54.05 -8.69
C ALA A 440 6.00 55.43 -8.38
N LYS A 441 7.13 55.80 -9.03
CA LYS A 441 7.69 57.15 -8.92
C LYS A 441 6.81 58.25 -9.54
N LYS A 442 6.00 57.93 -10.57
CA LYS A 442 5.02 58.88 -11.11
C LYS A 442 3.84 59.12 -10.16
N SER A 443 3.38 58.11 -9.39
CA SER A 443 2.26 58.29 -8.46
C SER A 443 2.63 59.11 -7.21
N THR A 444 3.90 59.11 -6.80
CA THR A 444 4.39 60.04 -5.76
C THR A 444 4.62 61.46 -6.29
N LEU A 445 5.12 61.62 -7.53
CA LEU A 445 5.27 62.94 -8.15
C LEU A 445 3.92 63.65 -8.36
N PHE A 446 2.87 62.90 -8.75
CA PHE A 446 1.52 63.45 -8.95
C PHE A 446 0.78 63.82 -7.66
N LYS A 447 1.33 63.51 -6.48
CA LYS A 447 0.80 63.92 -5.17
C LYS A 447 1.38 65.24 -4.64
N MET A 448 2.36 65.84 -5.32
CA MET A 448 2.99 67.12 -4.91
C MET A 448 2.53 68.34 -5.72
N ILE A 449 1.67 68.20 -6.74
CA ILE A 449 1.41 69.27 -7.74
C ILE A 449 -0.06 69.75 -7.77
N THR A 450 -0.94 69.25 -6.90
CA THR A 450 -2.35 69.68 -6.87
C THR A 450 -2.81 70.15 -5.48
N SER A 451 -2.31 71.31 -5.06
CA SER A 451 -2.92 72.16 -4.04
C SER A 451 -3.33 73.49 -4.68
N GLY A 452 -4.61 73.66 -5.00
CA GLY A 452 -5.10 74.80 -5.77
C GLY A 452 -6.62 74.73 -6.04
N GLN A 453 -7.37 75.35 -5.13
CA GLN A 453 -8.81 75.66 -5.05
C GLN A 453 -9.76 75.46 -6.28
N SER A 454 -11.01 75.11 -5.95
CA SER A 454 -12.19 74.96 -6.84
C SER A 454 -12.78 76.31 -7.31
N PRO A 455 -13.72 76.38 -8.30
CA PRO A 455 -15.14 76.01 -8.04
C PRO A 455 -16.01 75.47 -9.21
N ARG A 456 -17.20 74.97 -8.81
CA ARG A 456 -18.48 74.69 -9.53
C ARG A 456 -18.64 75.08 -11.03
N ALA A 457 -19.28 74.19 -11.79
CA ALA A 457 -20.54 74.45 -12.54
C ALA A 457 -21.27 73.17 -13.00
N LYS A 458 -22.60 73.24 -13.17
CA LYS A 458 -23.47 72.20 -13.76
C LYS A 458 -23.76 72.52 -15.24
N LEU A 459 -24.11 71.52 -16.06
CA LEU A 459 -25.04 71.69 -17.20
C LEU A 459 -25.74 70.36 -17.56
N VAL A 460 -26.83 70.44 -18.33
CA VAL A 460 -27.96 69.50 -18.35
C VAL A 460 -28.46 69.23 -19.78
N ALA A 461 -29.17 68.09 -20.00
CA ALA A 461 -30.02 67.75 -21.16
C ALA A 461 -29.31 67.35 -22.49
N ARG A 462 -29.91 66.58 -23.43
CA ARG A 462 -31.25 65.92 -23.51
C ARG A 462 -31.23 64.65 -24.41
N ARG A 463 -32.38 63.96 -24.47
CA ARG A 463 -32.72 62.67 -25.16
C ARG A 463 -32.61 62.66 -26.70
N SER A 464 -32.42 61.46 -27.28
CA SER A 464 -33.35 60.87 -28.30
C SER A 464 -33.19 59.32 -28.43
N VAL A 465 -34.30 58.64 -28.78
CA VAL A 465 -34.59 57.17 -28.87
C VAL A 465 -35.90 57.07 -29.72
N PRO A 466 -36.39 55.93 -30.30
CA PRO A 466 -35.85 54.58 -30.58
C PRO A 466 -35.53 54.42 -32.10
N LYS A 467 -35.57 53.30 -32.84
CA LYS A 467 -36.09 51.90 -32.71
C LYS A 467 -35.28 50.92 -33.58
N GLU A 468 -35.19 49.65 -33.17
CA GLU A 468 -35.70 48.53 -34.00
C GLU A 468 -36.12 47.34 -33.11
N LYS A 469 -37.41 46.96 -33.16
CA LYS A 469 -38.02 45.95 -32.29
C LYS A 469 -38.49 44.76 -33.13
N MET A 470 -37.78 43.63 -33.08
CA MET A 470 -38.36 42.34 -33.54
C MET A 470 -37.90 41.06 -32.84
N LYS A 471 -36.82 41.06 -32.04
CA LYS A 471 -36.34 39.86 -31.32
C LYS A 471 -36.90 39.67 -29.89
N GLU A 472 -37.81 40.53 -29.44
CA GLU A 472 -38.20 40.62 -28.01
C GLU A 472 -39.45 39.81 -27.63
N LYS A 473 -40.25 39.31 -28.58
CA LYS A 473 -41.56 38.67 -28.28
C LYS A 473 -41.52 37.16 -27.98
N LEU A 474 -40.42 36.45 -28.23
CA LEU A 474 -40.31 35.00 -28.00
C LEU A 474 -39.59 34.62 -26.69
N ARG A 475 -38.94 35.56 -26.00
CA ARG A 475 -38.12 35.27 -24.80
C ARG A 475 -38.86 35.47 -23.46
N ASN A 476 -40.12 35.91 -23.49
CA ASN A 476 -40.90 36.29 -22.30
C ASN A 476 -41.97 35.26 -21.89
N ARG A 477 -41.62 33.96 -21.92
CA ARG A 477 -42.35 32.94 -21.15
C ARG A 477 -41.35 32.25 -20.21
N ARG A 478 -41.60 32.35 -18.89
CA ARG A 478 -40.70 31.98 -17.77
C ARG A 478 -39.54 32.96 -17.49
N HIS A 479 -39.85 34.24 -17.29
CA HIS A 479 -39.01 35.12 -16.49
C HIS A 479 -39.77 35.56 -15.23
N ILE A 480 -39.39 35.01 -14.08
CA ILE A 480 -39.87 35.46 -12.77
C ILE A 480 -39.17 36.81 -12.50
N PRO A 481 -39.88 37.90 -12.20
CA PRO A 481 -39.26 39.18 -11.90
C PRO A 481 -38.44 39.08 -10.60
N ARG A 482 -37.14 39.35 -10.68
CA ARG A 482 -36.25 39.42 -9.51
C ARG A 482 -36.54 40.67 -8.69
N TYR A 483 -36.46 40.54 -7.36
CA TYR A 483 -36.49 41.69 -6.45
C TYR A 483 -35.29 42.63 -6.68
N GLN A 484 -35.54 43.93 -6.57
CA GLN A 484 -34.49 44.95 -6.57
C GLN A 484 -33.63 44.80 -5.30
N GLY A 485 -32.43 44.24 -5.44
CA GLY A 485 -31.52 43.95 -4.33
C GLY A 485 -30.61 42.74 -4.57
N GLU A 486 -31.01 41.80 -5.44
CA GLU A 486 -30.13 40.68 -5.81
C GLU A 486 -28.90 41.17 -6.60
N SER A 487 -27.73 41.15 -5.95
CA SER A 487 -26.46 41.26 -6.67
C SER A 487 -26.35 40.09 -7.65
N LYS A 488 -25.97 40.37 -8.90
CA LYS A 488 -25.61 39.31 -9.85
C LYS A 488 -24.37 38.58 -9.32
N LYS A 489 -24.58 37.48 -8.60
CA LYS A 489 -23.56 36.43 -8.43
C LYS A 489 -23.32 35.79 -9.79
N ILE A 490 -22.55 36.49 -10.64
CA ILE A 490 -21.87 35.87 -11.77
C ILE A 490 -21.04 34.75 -11.14
N ARG A 491 -21.38 33.50 -11.45
CA ARG A 491 -20.54 32.36 -11.11
C ARG A 491 -19.30 32.46 -11.99
N ASN A 492 -18.35 33.30 -11.58
CA ASN A 492 -16.99 33.22 -12.09
C ASN A 492 -16.55 31.78 -11.92
N LYS A 493 -16.06 31.16 -12.99
CA LYS A 493 -15.47 29.82 -12.93
C LYS A 493 -14.38 29.89 -11.85
N ARG A 494 -14.52 29.12 -10.77
CA ARG A 494 -13.55 29.16 -9.67
C ARG A 494 -12.17 28.88 -10.25
N ASP A 495 -11.20 29.72 -9.91
CA ASP A 495 -9.82 29.48 -10.31
C ASP A 495 -9.35 28.14 -9.73
N LEU A 496 -8.61 27.37 -10.54
CA LEU A 496 -8.08 26.06 -10.14
C LEU A 496 -6.98 26.19 -9.09
N TYR A 497 -6.34 27.37 -9.03
CA TYR A 497 -5.44 27.79 -7.96
C TYR A 497 -6.20 28.61 -6.90
N ASP A 498 -5.92 28.35 -5.62
CA ASP A 498 -6.55 29.03 -4.49
C ASP A 498 -5.48 29.59 -3.52
N ALA A 499 -5.37 30.92 -3.48
CA ALA A 499 -4.38 31.62 -2.66
C ALA A 499 -4.69 31.55 -1.15
N GLU A 500 -5.97 31.50 -0.77
CA GLU A 500 -6.36 31.42 0.65
C GLU A 500 -6.03 30.03 1.22
N LYS A 501 -6.27 28.97 0.44
CA LYS A 501 -5.82 27.61 0.80
C LYS A 501 -4.31 27.51 0.92
N ARG A 502 -3.53 28.22 0.08
CA ARG A 502 -2.07 28.25 0.26
C ARG A 502 -1.70 28.80 1.64
N VAL A 503 -2.33 29.88 2.10
CA VAL A 503 -2.07 30.44 3.44
C VAL A 503 -2.49 29.47 4.55
N LYS A 504 -3.59 28.71 4.37
CA LYS A 504 -3.97 27.61 5.29
C LYS A 504 -2.89 26.51 5.32
N MET A 505 -2.40 26.08 4.16
CA MET A 505 -1.33 25.09 4.02
C MET A 505 -0.03 25.55 4.69
N GLU A 506 0.44 26.77 4.41
CA GLU A 506 1.67 27.31 4.99
C GLU A 506 1.58 27.33 6.52
N LYS A 507 0.44 27.75 7.09
CA LYS A 507 0.20 27.70 8.55
C LYS A 507 0.26 26.28 9.14
N ILE A 508 -0.23 25.27 8.42
CA ILE A 508 -0.16 23.86 8.83
C ILE A 508 1.30 23.38 8.86
N LEU A 509 2.06 23.68 7.80
CA LEU A 509 3.47 23.28 7.68
C LEU A 509 4.37 23.99 8.69
N THR A 510 4.20 25.31 8.89
CA THR A 510 4.94 26.04 9.93
C THR A 510 4.62 25.50 11.32
N ARG A 511 3.35 25.16 11.59
CA ARG A 511 2.95 24.57 12.87
C ARG A 511 3.60 23.21 13.09
N LYS A 512 3.61 22.33 12.08
CA LYS A 512 4.31 21.04 12.10
C LYS A 512 5.81 21.19 12.43
N ALA A 513 6.46 22.20 11.83
CA ALA A 513 7.89 22.47 12.02
C ALA A 513 8.24 23.16 13.36
N GLN A 514 7.27 23.82 14.01
CA GLN A 514 7.45 24.52 15.30
C GLN A 514 7.12 23.66 16.53
N THR A 515 6.53 22.48 16.34
CA THR A 515 6.23 21.49 17.38
C THR A 515 7.33 20.43 17.39
N ASN A 516 8.19 20.51 18.40
CA ASN A 516 9.27 19.55 18.65
C ASN A 516 9.10 18.98 20.07
N ALA A 517 9.72 17.82 20.33
CA ALA A 517 9.78 17.16 21.64
C ALA A 517 9.92 18.12 22.83
N ALA A 518 10.92 19.01 22.80
CA ALA A 518 11.21 19.96 23.88
C ALA A 518 10.09 21.01 24.12
N ASN A 519 9.39 21.43 23.07
CA ASN A 519 8.38 22.49 23.15
C ASN A 519 6.96 21.94 23.38
N CYS A 520 6.74 20.64 23.22
CA CYS A 520 5.37 20.13 23.09
C CYS A 520 4.58 20.22 24.41
N LYS A 521 5.26 20.04 25.56
CA LYS A 521 4.67 20.14 26.91
C LYS A 521 4.23 21.55 27.31
N THR A 522 4.69 22.60 26.61
CA THR A 522 4.28 23.99 26.87
C THR A 522 3.10 24.45 26.00
N LYS A 523 2.73 23.65 24.98
CA LYS A 523 1.65 24.00 24.04
C LYS A 523 0.29 23.50 24.53
N MET A 524 -0.75 24.22 24.11
CA MET A 524 -2.13 23.82 24.39
C MET A 524 -2.52 22.56 23.61
N PRO A 525 -3.42 21.69 24.10
CA PRO A 525 -3.80 20.45 23.41
C PRO A 525 -4.31 20.65 21.98
N TYR A 526 -5.05 21.74 21.70
CA TYR A 526 -5.51 22.05 20.33
C TYR A 526 -4.35 22.42 19.37
N GLU A 527 -3.17 22.81 19.89
CA GLU A 527 -1.96 23.11 19.11
C GLU A 527 -1.14 21.85 18.77
N LEU A 528 -1.42 20.74 19.42
CA LEU A 528 -0.87 19.42 19.10
C LEU A 528 -1.73 18.66 18.06
N LEU A 529 -2.92 19.17 17.69
CA LEU A 529 -3.88 18.50 16.79
C LEU A 529 -4.07 19.20 15.44
N LEU A 530 -3.66 18.56 14.33
CA LEU A 530 -3.88 19.11 12.99
C LEU A 530 -5.34 18.92 12.52
N PRO A 531 -5.82 19.72 11.55
CA PRO A 531 -7.13 19.51 10.91
C PRO A 531 -7.22 18.12 10.26
N GLY A 532 -8.41 17.50 10.29
CA GLY A 532 -8.65 16.20 9.67
C GLY A 532 -8.30 16.16 8.17
N ASP A 533 -8.58 17.24 7.42
CA ASP A 533 -8.25 17.39 6.00
C ASP A 533 -6.75 17.18 5.67
N VAL A 534 -5.86 17.20 6.67
CA VAL A 534 -4.41 16.95 6.51
C VAL A 534 -4.11 15.46 6.30
N ALA A 535 -4.93 14.56 6.86
CA ALA A 535 -4.84 13.11 6.71
C ALA A 535 -5.42 12.59 5.38
N TYR A 536 -5.58 13.45 4.37
CA TYR A 536 -6.16 13.05 3.09
C TYR A 536 -5.33 11.94 2.42
N GLY A 537 -6.00 10.83 2.07
CA GLY A 537 -5.37 9.68 1.42
C GLY A 537 -4.68 8.68 2.35
N VAL A 538 -4.67 8.92 3.67
CA VAL A 538 -4.11 7.99 4.67
C VAL A 538 -4.68 6.58 4.53
N GLU A 539 -6.00 6.45 4.37
CA GLU A 539 -6.72 5.17 4.20
C GLU A 539 -6.13 4.28 3.10
N LYS A 540 -5.59 4.87 2.03
CA LYS A 540 -4.99 4.14 0.89
C LYS A 540 -3.48 4.00 1.02
N GLN A 541 -2.78 5.02 1.51
CA GLN A 541 -1.32 4.99 1.61
C GLN A 541 -0.80 4.15 2.78
N PHE A 542 -1.56 4.09 3.88
CA PHE A 542 -1.24 3.31 5.07
C PHE A 542 -2.20 2.13 5.28
N GLU A 543 -2.85 1.66 4.20
CA GLU A 543 -3.77 0.51 4.25
C GLU A 543 -3.11 -0.71 4.90
N ALA A 544 -1.88 -1.03 4.49
CA ALA A 544 -1.03 -2.07 5.06
C ALA A 544 -0.88 -1.96 6.59
N GLN A 545 -0.53 -0.77 7.11
CA GLN A 545 -0.34 -0.54 8.55
C GLN A 545 -1.66 -0.55 9.33
N GLY A 546 -2.78 -0.17 8.71
CA GLY A 546 -4.10 -0.38 9.32
C GLY A 546 -4.51 -1.87 9.32
N ARG A 547 -4.12 -2.62 8.29
CA ARG A 547 -4.38 -4.07 8.20
C ARG A 547 -3.58 -4.91 9.20
N THR A 548 -2.38 -4.50 9.63
CA THR A 548 -1.70 -5.18 10.76
C THR A 548 -2.47 -5.03 12.09
N ALA A 549 -3.14 -3.89 12.31
CA ALA A 549 -4.05 -3.71 13.45
C ALA A 549 -5.33 -4.55 13.29
N LEU A 550 -5.91 -4.56 12.08
CA LEU A 550 -7.10 -5.34 11.74
C LEU A 550 -6.86 -6.84 11.96
N ARG A 551 -5.69 -7.35 11.54
CA ARG A 551 -5.23 -8.73 11.78
C ARG A 551 -5.25 -9.09 13.27
N LEU A 552 -4.75 -8.22 14.15
CA LEU A 552 -4.84 -8.46 15.60
C LEU A 552 -6.29 -8.43 16.10
N ALA A 553 -7.12 -7.51 15.60
CA ALA A 553 -8.54 -7.46 15.96
C ALA A 553 -9.30 -8.71 15.50
N HIS A 554 -8.97 -9.27 14.34
CA HIS A 554 -9.51 -10.55 13.85
C HIS A 554 -9.06 -11.71 14.73
N PHE A 555 -7.76 -11.82 15.02
CA PHE A 555 -7.23 -12.87 15.90
C PHE A 555 -7.91 -12.86 17.27
N LEU A 556 -8.02 -11.69 17.90
CA LEU A 556 -8.70 -11.54 19.18
C LEU A 556 -10.19 -11.86 19.08
N SER A 557 -10.85 -11.46 17.98
CA SER A 557 -12.27 -11.74 17.79
C SER A 557 -12.57 -13.22 17.58
N ASP A 558 -11.75 -13.92 16.80
CA ASP A 558 -11.84 -15.37 16.59
C ASP A 558 -11.60 -16.12 17.91
N PHE A 559 -10.47 -15.84 18.57
CA PHE A 559 -10.08 -16.49 19.82
C PHE A 559 -11.11 -16.29 20.96
N LEU A 560 -11.60 -15.06 21.16
CA LEU A 560 -12.57 -14.72 22.22
C LEU A 560 -14.02 -15.13 21.89
N GLN A 561 -14.29 -15.65 20.69
CA GLN A 561 -15.57 -16.27 20.33
C GLN A 561 -15.50 -17.81 20.41
N ASN A 562 -14.38 -18.42 20.03
CA ASN A 562 -14.34 -19.86 19.71
C ASN A 562 -13.52 -20.73 20.68
N VAL A 563 -12.73 -20.15 21.59
CA VAL A 563 -11.94 -20.94 22.56
C VAL A 563 -12.72 -21.19 23.86
N ASP A 564 -12.63 -22.43 24.37
CA ASP A 564 -12.99 -22.80 25.73
C ASP A 564 -11.81 -23.55 26.37
N GLU A 565 -11.56 -23.29 27.65
CA GLU A 565 -10.40 -23.79 28.39
C GLU A 565 -10.64 -25.14 29.07
N TYR A 566 -11.92 -25.49 29.30
CA TYR A 566 -12.33 -26.72 29.99
C TYR A 566 -12.79 -27.82 29.03
N GLU A 567 -12.78 -27.53 27.73
CA GLU A 567 -13.31 -28.42 26.70
C GLU A 567 -12.25 -29.41 26.22
N ASN A 568 -12.65 -30.68 26.08
CA ASN A 568 -11.77 -31.76 25.65
C ASN A 568 -12.29 -32.35 24.33
N PHE A 569 -11.48 -32.24 23.29
CA PHE A 569 -11.74 -32.74 21.94
C PHE A 569 -11.14 -34.15 21.80
N GLY A 570 -11.76 -35.11 22.48
CA GLY A 570 -11.30 -36.51 22.51
C GLY A 570 -9.95 -36.66 23.21
N SER A 571 -8.88 -36.81 22.41
CA SER A 571 -7.49 -36.90 22.91
C SER A 571 -6.81 -35.54 23.09
N MET A 572 -7.41 -34.47 22.55
CA MET A 572 -6.91 -33.11 22.61
C MET A 572 -7.68 -32.27 23.63
N THR A 573 -7.06 -31.20 24.12
CA THR A 573 -7.68 -30.19 24.99
C THR A 573 -7.86 -28.87 24.23
N GLY A 574 -8.85 -28.08 24.64
CA GLY A 574 -8.95 -26.67 24.25
C GLY A 574 -7.72 -25.87 24.69
N ASP A 575 -7.51 -24.73 24.03
CA ASP A 575 -6.39 -23.86 24.34
C ASP A 575 -6.66 -23.05 25.62
N ARG A 576 -5.60 -22.64 26.32
CA ARG A 576 -5.75 -21.83 27.54
C ARG A 576 -6.07 -20.38 27.20
N ARG A 577 -6.60 -19.66 28.19
CA ARG A 577 -6.81 -18.20 28.10
C ARG A 577 -5.53 -17.48 27.67
N LEU A 578 -5.70 -16.40 26.90
CA LEU A 578 -4.59 -15.56 26.44
C LEU A 578 -3.79 -14.99 27.62
N ASN A 579 -2.52 -15.36 27.68
CA ASN A 579 -1.58 -14.82 28.65
C ASN A 579 -1.15 -13.40 28.26
N GLU A 580 -0.72 -12.60 29.23
CA GLU A 580 -0.19 -11.26 29.03
C GLU A 580 1.02 -11.28 28.10
N THR A 581 1.89 -12.29 28.23
CA THR A 581 3.06 -12.50 27.37
C THR A 581 2.70 -12.70 25.89
N HIS A 582 1.57 -13.33 25.58
CA HIS A 582 1.08 -13.45 24.20
C HIS A 582 0.74 -12.08 23.63
N LEU A 583 0.03 -11.26 24.41
CA LEU A 583 -0.45 -9.96 23.95
C LEU A 583 0.67 -8.91 23.89
N PHE A 584 1.64 -8.97 24.80
CA PHE A 584 2.89 -8.23 24.67
C PHE A 584 3.68 -8.66 23.43
N GLY A 585 3.87 -9.97 23.21
CA GLY A 585 4.60 -10.49 22.05
C GLY A 585 3.98 -10.04 20.72
N GLU A 586 2.66 -10.14 20.58
CA GLU A 586 1.91 -9.69 19.40
C GLU A 586 2.07 -8.19 19.14
N VAL A 587 1.99 -7.38 20.20
CA VAL A 587 2.13 -5.92 20.12
C VAL A 587 3.57 -5.48 19.83
N ILE A 588 4.57 -6.18 20.39
CA ILE A 588 6.00 -5.95 20.11
C ILE A 588 6.30 -6.30 18.64
N ALA A 589 5.87 -7.47 18.17
CA ALA A 589 6.15 -7.96 16.82
C ALA A 589 5.59 -7.03 15.72
N ASN A 590 4.41 -6.41 15.94
CA ASN A 590 3.86 -5.38 15.06
C ASN A 590 4.80 -4.18 14.85
N VAL A 591 5.49 -3.71 15.90
CA VAL A 591 6.37 -2.52 15.83
C VAL A 591 7.76 -2.89 15.32
N MET A 592 8.26 -4.08 15.67
CA MET A 592 9.55 -4.56 15.15
C MET A 592 9.52 -4.83 13.65
N ALA A 593 8.36 -5.23 13.10
CA ALA A 593 8.29 -5.72 11.74
C ALA A 593 7.97 -4.68 10.65
N ASP A 594 7.48 -3.49 11.01
CA ASP A 594 7.21 -2.42 10.04
C ASP A 594 7.85 -1.08 10.46
N PHE A 595 8.85 -0.65 9.69
CA PHE A 595 9.57 0.59 9.92
C PHE A 595 8.72 1.87 9.80
N LYS A 596 7.48 1.81 9.30
CA LYS A 596 6.51 2.93 9.30
C LYS A 596 5.72 3.03 10.61
N ILE A 597 5.55 1.92 11.33
CA ILE A 597 4.81 1.88 12.60
C ILE A 597 5.72 2.37 13.73
N LEU A 598 5.34 3.46 14.40
CA LEU A 598 6.05 3.96 15.58
C LEU A 598 5.56 3.32 16.88
N GLY A 599 4.29 2.92 16.94
CA GLY A 599 3.72 2.23 18.09
C GLY A 599 2.48 1.41 17.74
N SER A 600 2.21 0.40 18.55
CA SER A 600 1.07 -0.51 18.44
C SER A 600 0.54 -0.80 19.84
N GLY A 601 -0.75 -1.11 19.98
CA GLY A 601 -1.28 -1.56 21.26
C GLY A 601 -2.65 -2.20 21.16
N VAL A 602 -2.95 -3.02 22.16
CA VAL A 602 -4.26 -3.66 22.37
C VAL A 602 -4.80 -3.15 23.69
N PHE A 603 -6.03 -2.65 23.72
CA PHE A 603 -6.63 -2.00 24.88
C PHE A 603 -7.96 -2.65 25.23
N PHE A 604 -7.99 -3.45 26.29
CA PHE A 604 -9.21 -4.13 26.74
C PHE A 604 -10.14 -3.17 27.47
N GLU A 605 -11.45 -3.39 27.33
CA GLU A 605 -12.48 -2.72 28.11
C GLU A 605 -12.42 -3.16 29.58
N ARG A 606 -12.96 -2.34 30.48
CA ARG A 606 -12.86 -2.55 31.93
C ARG A 606 -13.43 -3.92 32.31
N TYR A 607 -12.66 -4.71 33.07
CA TYR A 607 -12.99 -6.08 33.45
C TYR A 607 -13.26 -7.04 32.27
N LYS A 608 -12.63 -6.83 31.09
CA LYS A 608 -12.74 -7.79 29.96
C LYS A 608 -11.51 -8.67 29.74
N PHE A 609 -10.36 -8.32 30.32
CA PHE A 609 -9.19 -9.20 30.32
C PHE A 609 -9.22 -10.14 31.53
N ARG A 610 -9.40 -11.43 31.28
CA ARG A 610 -9.37 -12.51 32.28
C ARG A 610 -7.97 -13.11 32.32
N MET A 611 -7.29 -13.01 33.45
CA MET A 611 -6.01 -13.70 33.62
C MET A 611 -6.23 -15.22 33.67
N SER A 612 -5.23 -15.98 33.22
CA SER A 612 -5.10 -17.39 33.56
C SER A 612 -4.92 -17.52 35.08
N PRO A 613 -5.64 -18.42 35.77
CA PRO A 613 -5.49 -18.56 37.21
C PRO A 613 -4.07 -19.02 37.57
N PRO A 614 -3.46 -18.51 38.66
CA PRO A 614 -2.23 -19.07 39.18
C PRO A 614 -2.45 -20.54 39.58
N ILE A 615 -1.38 -21.33 39.45
CA ILE A 615 -1.38 -22.79 39.54
C ILE A 615 -2.03 -23.29 40.86
N ASN A 616 -2.74 -24.43 40.76
CA ASN A 616 -3.42 -25.17 41.86
C ASN A 616 -4.80 -24.69 42.33
N ASN A 617 -5.63 -24.09 41.48
CA ASN A 617 -7.06 -23.95 41.78
C ASN A 617 -7.94 -24.63 40.71
N THR A 618 -8.24 -25.91 40.93
CA THR A 618 -9.07 -26.77 40.06
C THR A 618 -10.55 -26.77 40.45
N ASP A 619 -10.94 -26.02 41.49
CA ASP A 619 -12.32 -25.98 41.98
C ASP A 619 -13.19 -25.05 41.11
N PRO A 620 -14.29 -25.55 40.51
CA PRO A 620 -15.21 -24.76 39.68
C PRO A 620 -15.85 -23.53 40.35
N ARG A 621 -15.62 -23.29 41.65
CA ARG A 621 -16.15 -22.16 42.42
C ARG A 621 -15.19 -20.99 42.57
N TYR A 622 -13.88 -21.18 42.35
CA TYR A 622 -12.89 -20.09 42.26
C TYR A 622 -12.58 -19.69 40.80
N THR A 623 -13.43 -20.14 39.86
CA THR A 623 -13.42 -19.89 38.41
C THR A 623 -13.68 -18.45 37.99
N ASN A 624 -14.02 -17.57 38.93
CA ASN A 624 -13.88 -16.12 38.82
C ASN A 624 -12.39 -15.76 38.72
N GLY A 625 -11.74 -16.21 37.64
CA GLY A 625 -10.32 -15.98 37.38
C GLY A 625 -10.06 -14.48 37.38
N ILE A 626 -8.96 -14.09 38.02
CA ILE A 626 -8.67 -12.70 38.39
C ILE A 626 -8.81 -11.81 37.15
N VAL A 627 -9.88 -11.02 37.13
CA VAL A 627 -10.17 -10.13 36.01
C VAL A 627 -9.43 -8.83 36.27
N ARG A 628 -8.56 -8.43 35.33
CA ARG A 628 -7.91 -7.12 35.46
C ARG A 628 -8.92 -6.02 35.21
N GLU A 629 -8.89 -5.00 36.07
CA GLU A 629 -9.69 -3.79 35.87
C GLU A 629 -9.33 -3.12 34.55
N PHE A 630 -8.03 -2.88 34.30
CA PHE A 630 -7.50 -2.42 33.02
C PHE A 630 -6.35 -3.33 32.58
N PHE A 631 -6.22 -3.52 31.27
CA PHE A 631 -5.09 -4.20 30.65
C PHE A 631 -4.89 -3.64 29.24
N GLY A 632 -3.72 -3.07 28.98
CA GLY A 632 -3.48 -2.30 27.76
C GLY A 632 -2.02 -2.33 27.30
N PRO A 633 -1.48 -3.48 26.86
CA PRO A 633 -0.12 -3.56 26.33
C PRO A 633 0.05 -2.62 25.12
N TYR A 634 1.01 -1.70 25.25
CA TYR A 634 1.38 -0.72 24.24
C TYR A 634 2.89 -0.77 24.02
N SER A 635 3.31 -1.03 22.79
CA SER A 635 4.71 -0.96 22.37
C SER A 635 4.96 0.27 21.51
N TRP A 636 6.20 0.74 21.56
CA TRP A 636 6.69 1.78 20.67
C TRP A 636 8.18 1.62 20.44
N ARG A 637 8.63 2.20 19.34
CA ARG A 637 10.03 2.28 18.96
C ARG A 637 10.63 3.61 19.41
N LYS A 638 11.85 3.55 19.93
CA LYS A 638 12.64 4.69 20.39
C LYS A 638 13.88 4.81 19.51
N GLN A 639 13.94 5.88 18.71
CA GLN A 639 15.10 6.20 17.89
C GLN A 639 16.11 6.98 18.74
N THR A 640 17.24 6.35 19.07
CA THR A 640 18.36 7.00 19.76
C THR A 640 19.30 7.64 18.74
N VAL A 641 19.83 8.83 19.05
CA VAL A 641 20.68 9.62 18.14
C VAL A 641 22.16 9.19 18.23
N THR A 642 22.51 8.35 19.20
CA THR A 642 23.90 8.24 19.73
C THR A 642 24.43 6.80 19.86
N GLY A 643 24.00 5.85 19.03
CA GLY A 643 24.63 4.53 18.96
C GLY A 643 24.17 3.71 17.74
N ASP A 644 25.14 3.31 16.89
CA ASP A 644 25.14 2.29 15.83
C ASP A 644 23.92 2.09 14.90
N GLY A 645 22.89 2.94 14.97
CA GLY A 645 21.69 2.88 14.13
C GLY A 645 20.71 1.76 14.47
N MET A 646 20.83 1.12 15.64
CA MET A 646 19.87 0.10 16.09
C MET A 646 18.66 0.73 16.78
N ASP A 647 17.46 0.41 16.29
CA ASP A 647 16.19 0.84 16.89
C ASP A 647 15.94 0.13 18.23
N GLU A 648 15.70 0.88 19.31
CA GLU A 648 15.28 0.31 20.61
C GLU A 648 13.76 0.09 20.64
N PHE A 649 13.31 -1.05 21.17
CA PHE A 649 11.89 -1.39 21.32
C PHE A 649 11.48 -1.42 22.78
N ASN A 650 10.42 -0.68 23.12
CA ASN A 650 9.87 -0.63 24.47
C ASN A 650 8.39 -1.07 24.45
N ALA A 651 7.94 -1.72 25.52
CA ALA A 651 6.54 -2.07 25.74
C ALA A 651 6.13 -1.85 27.21
N VAL A 652 4.88 -1.42 27.41
CA VAL A 652 4.33 -1.10 28.74
C VAL A 652 2.87 -1.52 28.83
N ASP A 653 2.44 -2.02 29.98
CA ASP A 653 1.00 -2.14 30.27
C ASP A 653 0.47 -0.74 30.64
N SER A 654 -0.44 -0.23 29.83
CA SER A 654 -1.02 1.11 30.01
C SER A 654 -1.87 1.23 31.28
N ALA A 655 -2.24 0.12 31.91
CA ALA A 655 -2.94 0.11 33.20
C ALA A 655 -2.10 0.68 34.36
N GLY A 656 -0.77 0.67 34.26
CA GLY A 656 0.13 1.21 35.29
C GLY A 656 0.23 2.75 35.33
N TYR A 657 -0.36 3.47 34.37
CA TYR A 657 -0.41 4.93 34.39
C TYR A 657 -1.60 5.46 35.21
N SER A 658 -1.46 6.67 35.75
CA SER A 658 -2.54 7.38 36.47
C SER A 658 -3.66 7.91 35.57
N LYS A 659 -3.38 8.11 34.28
CA LYS A 659 -4.37 8.50 33.26
C LYS A 659 -4.84 7.26 32.52
N TYR A 660 -6.12 6.94 32.62
CA TYR A 660 -6.70 5.76 31.97
C TYR A 660 -6.86 5.98 30.46
N TYR A 661 -6.56 4.95 29.66
CA TYR A 661 -6.75 4.98 28.21
C TYR A 661 -8.23 5.02 27.80
N THR A 662 -9.13 4.54 28.66
CA THR A 662 -10.59 4.54 28.43
C THR A 662 -11.20 5.94 28.40
N ASP A 663 -10.53 6.92 29.02
CA ASP A 663 -10.99 8.31 29.05
C ASP A 663 -10.56 9.09 27.79
N GLU A 664 -9.63 8.54 27.00
CA GLU A 664 -9.16 9.18 25.79
C GLU A 664 -10.24 9.20 24.70
N ILE A 665 -10.29 10.31 23.97
CA ILE A 665 -11.37 10.61 23.02
C ILE A 665 -11.53 9.50 21.98
N TRP A 666 -10.43 8.93 21.49
CA TRP A 666 -10.47 7.85 20.50
C TRP A 666 -11.13 6.57 21.04
N TYR A 667 -10.82 6.18 22.27
CA TYR A 667 -11.41 4.99 22.89
C TYR A 667 -12.91 5.19 23.11
N ARG A 668 -13.29 6.36 23.63
CA ARG A 668 -14.70 6.73 23.84
C ARG A 668 -15.52 6.77 22.55
N THR A 669 -14.95 7.27 21.45
CA THR A 669 -15.63 7.33 20.14
C THR A 669 -15.88 5.91 19.59
N VAL A 670 -14.86 5.05 19.58
CA VAL A 670 -15.00 3.66 19.11
C VAL A 670 -15.99 2.89 19.99
N LYS A 671 -15.88 3.01 21.31
CA LYS A 671 -16.82 2.39 22.27
C LYS A 671 -18.25 2.84 22.01
N ALA A 672 -18.51 4.15 21.90
CA ALA A 672 -19.86 4.68 21.65
C ALA A 672 -20.46 4.19 20.33
N ARG A 673 -19.64 3.92 19.31
CA ARG A 673 -20.08 3.38 18.01
C ARG A 673 -20.43 1.89 18.08
N TRP A 674 -19.67 1.11 18.85
CA TRP A 674 -19.70 -0.36 18.84
C TRP A 674 -20.26 -1.02 20.12
N GLN A 675 -20.75 -0.25 21.10
CA GLN A 675 -21.29 -0.77 22.36
C GLN A 675 -22.58 -1.58 22.16
N THR A 676 -23.41 -1.25 21.16
CA THR A 676 -24.72 -1.89 20.92
C THR A 676 -24.98 -2.25 19.46
N ASN A 677 -24.29 -1.64 18.49
CA ASN A 677 -24.52 -1.89 17.07
C ASN A 677 -23.49 -2.88 16.52
N PHE A 678 -23.96 -4.10 16.23
CA PHE A 678 -23.13 -5.17 15.65
C PHE A 678 -23.58 -5.57 14.23
N HIS A 679 -24.63 -4.95 13.68
CA HIS A 679 -25.26 -5.39 12.42
C HIS A 679 -24.38 -5.28 11.17
N SER A 680 -23.39 -4.40 11.18
CA SER A 680 -22.44 -4.27 10.07
C SER A 680 -21.30 -5.30 10.11
N LEU A 681 -21.08 -6.01 11.22
CA LEU A 681 -19.98 -6.96 11.35
C LEU A 681 -20.10 -8.12 10.36
N VAL A 682 -18.96 -8.55 9.84
CA VAL A 682 -18.88 -9.63 8.85
C VAL A 682 -18.63 -10.94 9.56
N LYS A 683 -19.34 -11.97 9.10
CA LYS A 683 -19.19 -13.34 9.57
C LYS A 683 -18.16 -14.07 8.71
N TYR A 684 -17.01 -14.37 9.30
CA TYR A 684 -15.97 -15.19 8.67
C TYR A 684 -16.17 -16.66 9.04
N THR A 685 -15.75 -17.58 8.16
CA THR A 685 -15.83 -19.02 8.44
C THR A 685 -14.47 -19.70 8.26
N ALA A 686 -13.99 -20.33 9.32
CA ALA A 686 -12.78 -21.12 9.35
C ALA A 686 -13.12 -22.62 9.25
N LYS A 687 -12.39 -23.36 8.42
CA LYS A 687 -12.56 -24.80 8.19
C LYS A 687 -11.31 -25.56 8.65
N PRO A 688 -11.14 -25.76 9.97
CA PRO A 688 -9.99 -26.46 10.52
C PRO A 688 -10.06 -27.99 10.32
N MET A 689 -9.04 -28.53 9.65
CA MET A 689 -8.70 -29.94 9.67
C MET A 689 -7.49 -30.15 10.58
N VAL A 690 -7.64 -31.06 11.53
CA VAL A 690 -6.65 -31.39 12.56
C VAL A 690 -6.16 -32.82 12.36
N ARG A 691 -4.93 -33.12 12.77
CA ARG A 691 -4.37 -34.47 12.72
C ARG A 691 -5.15 -35.44 13.64
N SER A 692 -5.36 -36.69 13.20
CA SER A 692 -6.00 -37.73 14.03
C SER A 692 -5.16 -38.09 15.26
N ASP A 693 -3.86 -38.31 15.04
CA ASP A 693 -2.92 -38.86 16.01
C ASP A 693 -1.67 -37.98 16.13
N VAL A 694 -0.90 -38.20 17.20
CA VAL A 694 0.44 -37.62 17.41
C VAL A 694 1.35 -37.85 16.20
N ASN A 695 1.32 -39.04 15.61
CA ASN A 695 2.07 -39.40 14.38
C ASN A 695 1.47 -38.83 13.08
N GLY A 696 0.32 -38.15 13.14
CA GLY A 696 -0.35 -37.51 12.01
C GLY A 696 -0.84 -38.47 10.94
N THR A 697 -1.37 -39.65 11.31
CA THR A 697 -1.74 -40.71 10.35
C THR A 697 -2.69 -40.19 9.26
N SER A 698 -3.77 -39.51 9.66
CA SER A 698 -4.76 -38.87 8.79
C SER A 698 -5.09 -37.44 9.24
N LEU A 699 -5.91 -36.74 8.44
CA LEU A 699 -6.54 -35.46 8.78
C LEU A 699 -8.03 -35.70 9.01
N VAL A 700 -8.56 -35.13 10.09
CA VAL A 700 -9.96 -35.22 10.52
C VAL A 700 -10.49 -33.79 10.67
N ARG A 701 -11.81 -33.61 10.51
CA ARG A 701 -12.45 -32.34 10.83
C ARG A 701 -12.30 -32.07 12.32
N PHE A 702 -12.08 -30.82 12.71
CA PHE A 702 -12.25 -30.41 14.09
C PHE A 702 -13.69 -30.64 14.56
N GLU A 703 -13.91 -30.80 15.87
CA GLU A 703 -15.25 -31.08 16.44
C GLU A 703 -16.25 -29.98 16.04
N TYR A 704 -15.85 -28.72 16.21
CA TYR A 704 -16.58 -27.56 15.68
C TYR A 704 -16.15 -27.27 14.24
N TYR A 705 -16.79 -27.94 13.28
CA TYR A 705 -16.56 -27.70 11.86
C TYR A 705 -17.86 -27.30 11.13
N PRO A 706 -17.91 -26.12 10.47
CA PRO A 706 -16.91 -25.05 10.45
C PRO A 706 -16.97 -24.16 11.73
N ILE A 707 -15.83 -23.57 12.09
CA ILE A 707 -15.75 -22.48 13.07
C ILE A 707 -16.25 -21.18 12.41
N GLN A 708 -16.97 -20.34 13.15
CA GLN A 708 -17.53 -19.08 12.62
C GLN A 708 -17.37 -17.96 13.64
N TYR A 709 -16.93 -16.77 13.22
CA TYR A 709 -16.79 -15.61 14.10
C TYR A 709 -17.20 -14.32 13.40
N TYR A 710 -17.60 -13.33 14.19
CA TYR A 710 -17.85 -11.97 13.72
C TYR A 710 -16.61 -11.09 13.92
N ALA A 711 -16.20 -10.38 12.87
CA ALA A 711 -15.09 -9.44 12.90
C ALA A 711 -15.39 -8.16 12.07
N PRO A 712 -14.69 -7.05 12.34
CA PRO A 712 -14.84 -5.83 11.56
C PRO A 712 -14.19 -5.94 10.17
N LYS A 713 -14.63 -5.13 9.19
CA LYS A 713 -13.89 -4.88 7.96
C LYS A 713 -12.89 -3.73 8.16
N TYR A 714 -11.98 -3.52 7.21
CA TYR A 714 -11.08 -2.35 7.20
C TYR A 714 -11.85 -1.02 7.34
N GLU A 715 -12.98 -0.88 6.63
CA GLU A 715 -13.86 0.31 6.65
C GLU A 715 -14.53 0.57 8.02
N HIS A 716 -14.50 -0.39 8.95
CA HIS A 716 -15.03 -0.22 10.31
C HIS A 716 -14.01 0.39 11.28
N GLY A 717 -12.72 0.33 10.94
CA GLY A 717 -11.69 1.08 11.64
C GLY A 717 -11.71 2.56 11.25
N GLU A 718 -11.14 3.40 12.11
CA GLU A 718 -11.10 4.84 11.90
C GLU A 718 -9.66 5.35 11.95
N TRP A 719 -9.29 6.17 10.97
CA TRP A 719 -8.08 6.99 11.05
C TRP A 719 -8.39 8.30 11.76
N LEU A 720 -7.70 8.54 12.87
CA LEU A 720 -7.82 9.76 13.65
C LEU A 720 -7.09 10.92 12.98
N ARG A 721 -7.53 12.15 13.27
CA ARG A 721 -6.81 13.38 12.87
C ARG A 721 -5.35 13.34 13.36
N PRO A 722 -4.37 13.89 12.62
CA PRO A 722 -2.97 13.82 13.01
C PRO A 722 -2.70 14.57 14.33
N GLU A 723 -1.94 13.94 15.21
CA GLU A 723 -1.63 14.42 16.56
C GLU A 723 -0.11 14.37 16.80
N PHE A 724 0.43 15.37 17.48
CA PHE A 724 1.78 15.33 18.04
C PHE A 724 1.71 14.75 19.45
N LYS A 725 2.28 13.56 19.65
CA LYS A 725 2.29 12.92 20.98
C LYS A 725 3.34 13.54 21.89
N CYS A 726 3.01 13.67 23.19
CA CYS A 726 3.85 14.31 24.21
C CYS A 726 4.17 13.41 25.41
N ASP A 727 3.86 12.11 25.31
CA ASP A 727 3.69 11.23 26.48
C ASP A 727 5.01 10.57 26.94
N ASP A 728 6.16 11.19 26.67
CA ASP A 728 7.52 10.66 26.85
C ASP A 728 7.82 9.30 26.16
N ARG A 729 6.84 8.71 25.47
CA ARG A 729 6.92 7.48 24.68
C ARG A 729 7.27 7.79 23.22
N ILE A 730 6.31 8.39 22.50
CA ILE A 730 6.45 8.91 21.15
C ILE A 730 6.41 10.43 21.24
N MET A 731 7.39 11.11 20.64
CA MET A 731 7.53 12.57 20.61
C MET A 731 7.57 13.10 19.16
N ASP A 732 6.58 12.67 18.36
CA ASP A 732 6.53 12.95 16.92
C ASP A 732 5.07 13.12 16.45
N TRP A 733 4.91 13.61 15.22
CA TRP A 733 3.64 13.67 14.52
C TRP A 733 3.22 12.28 14.03
N VAL A 734 2.07 11.82 14.51
CA VAL A 734 1.50 10.53 14.10
C VAL A 734 0.09 10.66 13.57
N VAL A 735 -0.28 9.71 12.72
CA VAL A 735 -1.67 9.41 12.40
C VAL A 735 -1.97 8.04 12.99
N THR A 736 -3.07 7.96 13.73
CA THR A 736 -3.44 6.76 14.49
C THR A 736 -4.61 6.08 13.80
N TYR A 737 -4.51 4.77 13.57
CA TYR A 737 -5.62 3.91 13.20
C TYR A 737 -6.15 3.19 14.44
N VAL A 738 -7.48 3.10 14.58
CA VAL A 738 -8.16 2.36 15.66
C VAL A 738 -9.20 1.40 15.09
N VAL A 739 -9.26 0.18 15.62
CA VAL A 739 -10.20 -0.86 15.18
C VAL A 739 -10.73 -1.65 16.40
N PRO A 740 -12.04 -1.87 16.53
CA PRO A 740 -12.62 -2.63 17.65
C PRO A 740 -12.36 -4.14 17.53
N PHE A 741 -12.41 -4.87 18.63
CA PHE A 741 -12.50 -6.33 18.63
C PHE A 741 -13.58 -6.83 19.60
N PHE A 742 -14.12 -8.00 19.30
CA PHE A 742 -15.34 -8.53 19.91
C PHE A 742 -15.08 -9.89 20.57
N GLY A 743 -16.02 -10.37 21.36
CA GLY A 743 -15.98 -11.67 21.99
C GLY A 743 -17.32 -11.98 22.62
N PHE A 744 -17.61 -13.24 22.94
CA PHE A 744 -18.86 -13.53 23.62
C PHE A 744 -18.86 -13.04 25.07
N ASN A 745 -20.04 -12.73 25.58
CA ASN A 745 -20.24 -12.48 27.01
C ASN A 745 -20.01 -13.78 27.82
N GLU A 746 -19.92 -13.68 29.15
CA GLU A 746 -19.49 -14.79 30.03
C GLU A 746 -20.36 -16.06 29.91
N LEU A 747 -21.64 -15.88 29.57
CA LEU A 747 -22.63 -16.95 29.36
C LEU A 747 -22.65 -17.50 27.92
N LYS A 748 -21.74 -17.05 27.04
CA LYS A 748 -21.66 -17.38 25.61
C LYS A 748 -22.93 -17.12 24.77
N THR A 749 -23.84 -16.25 25.23
CA THR A 749 -25.14 -15.99 24.58
C THR A 749 -25.17 -14.81 23.60
N MET A 750 -24.39 -13.75 23.84
CA MET A 750 -24.41 -12.52 23.04
C MET A 750 -23.00 -12.01 22.77
N LEU A 751 -22.81 -11.41 21.60
CA LEU A 751 -21.57 -10.73 21.22
C LEU A 751 -21.40 -9.45 22.06
N GLU A 752 -20.18 -9.18 22.48
CA GLU A 752 -19.82 -8.03 23.30
C GLU A 752 -18.55 -7.35 22.75
N PHE A 753 -18.50 -6.02 22.84
CA PHE A 753 -17.28 -5.24 22.62
C PHE A 753 -16.26 -5.53 23.73
N LYS A 754 -15.08 -6.05 23.35
CA LYS A 754 -14.02 -6.43 24.31
C LYS A 754 -12.87 -5.43 24.38
N GLY A 755 -12.65 -4.63 23.34
CA GLY A 755 -11.61 -3.60 23.33
C GLY A 755 -11.30 -3.03 21.95
N VAL A 756 -10.15 -2.35 21.85
CA VAL A 756 -9.66 -1.66 20.65
C VAL A 756 -8.20 -2.03 20.40
N VAL A 757 -7.85 -2.33 19.15
CA VAL A 757 -6.46 -2.36 18.67
C VAL A 757 -6.13 -1.01 18.03
N LYS A 758 -4.92 -0.51 18.29
CA LYS A 758 -4.44 0.80 17.86
C LYS A 758 -3.05 0.69 17.24
N VAL A 759 -2.83 1.36 16.12
CA VAL A 759 -1.51 1.51 15.47
C VAL A 759 -1.24 2.98 15.19
N ASP A 760 -0.01 3.42 15.46
CA ASP A 760 0.46 4.78 15.26
C ASP A 760 1.52 4.83 14.15
N VAL A 761 1.23 5.52 13.06
CA VAL A 761 2.11 5.65 11.89
C VAL A 761 2.70 7.06 11.83
N LYS A 762 3.98 7.19 11.51
CA LYS A 762 4.64 8.51 11.40
C LYS A 762 4.07 9.32 10.23
N LEU A 763 3.63 10.56 10.50
CA LEU A 763 3.01 11.45 9.50
C LEU A 763 3.96 11.77 8.33
N ASP A 764 5.27 11.78 8.55
CA ASP A 764 6.26 12.10 7.51
C ASP A 764 6.22 11.17 6.29
N TYR A 765 5.75 9.93 6.45
CA TYR A 765 5.63 8.96 5.35
C TYR A 765 4.38 9.15 4.48
N LEU A 766 3.51 10.13 4.79
CA LEU A 766 2.30 10.42 4.03
C LEU A 766 2.60 11.39 2.87
N ASP A 767 2.33 10.99 1.64
CA ASP A 767 2.44 11.84 0.45
C ASP A 767 1.27 12.82 0.36
N ILE A 768 1.58 14.10 0.11
CA ILE A 768 0.60 15.19 0.01
C ILE A 768 0.13 15.39 -1.44
N ASN A 769 -1.19 15.45 -1.66
CA ASN A 769 -1.76 15.84 -2.95
C ASN A 769 -2.14 17.34 -2.99
N GLN A 770 -1.37 18.12 -3.75
CA GLN A 770 -1.59 19.58 -3.92
C GLN A 770 -2.45 19.97 -5.13
N CYS A 771 -2.80 19.02 -6.00
CA CYS A 771 -3.45 19.31 -7.27
C CYS A 771 -4.92 19.75 -7.09
N PRO A 772 -5.56 20.33 -8.13
CA PRO A 772 -6.96 20.70 -8.06
C PRO A 772 -7.85 19.47 -7.86
N GLN A 773 -8.81 19.57 -6.94
CA GLN A 773 -9.81 18.54 -6.68
C GLN A 773 -11.19 19.16 -6.46
N ASP A 774 -12.23 18.33 -6.57
CA ASP A 774 -13.60 18.77 -6.35
C ASP A 774 -13.84 19.35 -4.97
N PHE A 775 -14.87 20.19 -4.86
CA PHE A 775 -15.15 20.95 -3.64
C PHE A 775 -15.42 20.05 -2.43
N TYR A 776 -16.09 18.90 -2.62
CA TYR A 776 -16.50 17.98 -1.56
C TYR A 776 -15.35 17.15 -0.97
N VAL A 777 -14.23 16.97 -1.69
CA VAL A 777 -13.10 16.14 -1.23
C VAL A 777 -12.36 16.82 -0.07
N ALA A 778 -12.37 16.26 1.14
CA ALA A 778 -11.71 16.86 2.30
C ALA A 778 -10.18 16.71 2.23
N ASN A 779 -9.51 17.69 1.62
CA ASN A 779 -8.05 17.78 1.51
C ASN A 779 -7.59 19.21 1.85
N ALA A 780 -6.65 19.35 2.79
CA ALA A 780 -6.07 20.64 3.21
C ALA A 780 -5.23 21.30 2.10
N PHE A 781 -4.66 20.48 1.22
CA PHE A 781 -3.62 20.86 0.27
C PHE A 781 -4.14 21.04 -1.17
N LYS A 782 -5.36 20.61 -1.48
CA LYS A 782 -5.94 20.73 -2.83
C LYS A 782 -5.98 22.18 -3.33
N ASN A 783 -5.82 22.35 -4.64
CA ASN A 783 -5.78 23.64 -5.33
C ASN A 783 -4.60 24.55 -4.91
N THR A 784 -3.58 24.02 -4.21
CA THR A 784 -2.38 24.80 -3.85
C THR A 784 -1.27 24.69 -4.88
N GLY A 785 -1.27 23.68 -5.76
CA GLY A 785 -0.26 23.50 -6.81
C GLY A 785 -0.12 24.72 -7.75
N LYS A 786 1.10 24.95 -8.26
CA LYS A 786 1.49 26.17 -8.98
C LYS A 786 1.51 26.07 -10.50
N CYS A 787 1.02 24.96 -11.05
CA CYS A 787 0.92 24.76 -12.49
C CYS A 787 0.14 25.90 -13.18
N ASP A 788 0.53 26.27 -14.41
CA ASP A 788 -0.29 27.16 -15.23
C ASP A 788 -1.51 26.38 -15.75
N PHE A 789 -2.58 26.35 -14.97
CA PHE A 789 -3.82 25.63 -15.25
C PHE A 789 -4.58 26.04 -16.53
N LYS A 790 -4.00 26.87 -17.40
CA LYS A 790 -4.44 27.07 -18.78
C LYS A 790 -3.76 26.09 -19.73
N SER A 791 -2.43 25.98 -19.63
CA SER A 791 -1.56 25.18 -20.51
C SER A 791 -1.17 23.81 -19.95
N THR A 792 -1.29 23.61 -18.63
CA THR A 792 -0.85 22.40 -17.91
C THR A 792 -1.95 21.73 -17.08
N ASN A 793 -1.79 20.43 -16.88
CA ASN A 793 -2.48 19.59 -15.90
C ASN A 793 -1.55 19.35 -14.70
N CYS A 794 -2.12 19.14 -13.52
CA CYS A 794 -1.37 18.81 -12.30
C CYS A 794 -1.64 17.35 -11.93
N ILE A 795 -0.58 16.57 -11.75
CA ILE A 795 -0.65 15.17 -11.33
C ILE A 795 0.22 15.01 -10.08
N ALA A 796 -0.34 14.40 -9.03
CA ALA A 796 0.39 14.18 -7.78
C ALA A 796 1.44 13.08 -7.94
N LEU A 797 2.59 13.22 -7.29
CA LEU A 797 3.68 12.26 -7.32
C LEU A 797 3.79 11.51 -5.98
N PRO A 798 3.72 10.17 -5.96
CA PRO A 798 3.98 9.38 -4.76
C PRO A 798 5.49 9.34 -4.41
N GLY A 799 5.82 8.96 -3.18
CA GLY A 799 7.19 8.78 -2.68
C GLY A 799 7.93 10.07 -2.30
N LYS A 800 7.31 11.25 -2.44
CA LYS A 800 7.89 12.56 -2.09
C LYS A 800 7.70 12.95 -0.61
N ARG A 801 7.05 12.11 0.19
CA ARG A 801 6.80 12.26 1.64
C ARG A 801 5.94 13.50 1.95
N PHE A 802 5.81 13.83 3.24
CA PHE A 802 5.02 14.97 3.72
C PHE A 802 5.69 16.33 3.44
N GLN A 803 5.86 16.65 2.15
CA GLN A 803 6.51 17.86 1.65
C GLN A 803 5.66 18.57 0.57
N THR A 804 5.97 19.84 0.32
CA THR A 804 5.40 20.59 -0.81
C THR A 804 6.24 20.38 -2.08
N GLY A 805 5.58 20.44 -3.23
CA GLY A 805 6.16 20.17 -4.55
C GLY A 805 5.95 18.72 -5.02
N SER A 806 5.17 17.92 -4.30
CA SER A 806 4.84 16.51 -4.62
C SER A 806 3.85 16.35 -5.78
N TYR A 807 4.11 17.04 -6.90
CA TYR A 807 3.31 17.00 -8.12
C TYR A 807 4.17 17.30 -9.36
N LYS A 808 3.75 16.81 -10.53
CA LYS A 808 4.25 17.25 -11.84
C LYS A 808 3.20 18.10 -12.56
N CYS A 809 3.65 19.09 -13.31
CA CYS A 809 2.83 19.89 -14.22
C CYS A 809 3.08 19.44 -15.66
N GLU A 810 2.23 18.57 -16.20
CA GLU A 810 2.29 18.10 -17.58
C GLU A 810 1.56 19.04 -18.53
N CYS A 811 1.96 19.11 -19.79
CA CYS A 811 1.24 19.89 -20.80
C CYS A 811 -0.14 19.28 -21.10
N ARG A 812 -1.13 20.14 -21.37
CA ARG A 812 -2.44 19.71 -21.85
C ARG A 812 -2.38 19.31 -23.33
N GLN A 813 -3.35 18.50 -23.75
CA GLN A 813 -3.63 18.24 -25.16
C GLN A 813 -3.70 19.57 -25.96
N GLY A 814 -3.01 19.62 -27.11
CA GLY A 814 -2.85 20.84 -27.91
C GLY A 814 -1.83 21.85 -27.36
N TYR A 815 -1.09 21.52 -26.30
CA TYR A 815 0.07 22.25 -25.80
C TYR A 815 1.30 21.34 -25.79
N GLU A 816 2.47 21.95 -25.98
CA GLU A 816 3.76 21.26 -26.03
C GLU A 816 4.75 21.86 -25.04
N TYR A 817 5.66 21.01 -24.56
CA TYR A 817 6.74 21.39 -23.64
C TYR A 817 7.83 22.14 -24.41
N PRO A 818 8.14 23.41 -24.07
CA PRO A 818 8.93 24.27 -24.95
C PRO A 818 10.45 24.17 -24.73
N PHE A 819 10.94 23.44 -23.72
CA PHE A 819 12.37 23.47 -23.35
C PHE A 819 13.14 22.24 -23.86
N ASN A 820 14.41 22.45 -24.23
CA ASN A 820 15.35 21.39 -24.57
C ASN A 820 16.02 20.83 -23.30
N ASP A 821 15.29 20.01 -22.55
CA ASP A 821 15.81 19.24 -21.43
C ASP A 821 15.32 17.78 -21.53
N LEU A 822 15.80 16.91 -20.64
CA LEU A 822 15.37 15.50 -20.58
C LEU A 822 13.99 15.32 -19.92
N ALA A 823 13.31 16.41 -19.56
CA ALA A 823 11.99 16.39 -18.97
C ALA A 823 10.91 16.73 -20.02
N TRP A 824 9.67 16.42 -19.66
CA TRP A 824 8.47 16.69 -20.45
C TRP A 824 7.35 17.31 -19.61
N PHE A 825 7.67 17.62 -18.34
CA PHE A 825 6.80 18.21 -17.33
C PHE A 825 7.61 19.15 -16.44
N TYR A 826 6.95 20.10 -15.79
CA TYR A 826 7.58 20.91 -14.74
C TYR A 826 7.45 20.22 -13.39
N ASP A 827 8.59 19.97 -12.72
CA ASP A 827 8.62 19.44 -11.37
C ASP A 827 8.06 20.44 -10.34
N GLY A 828 7.19 19.95 -9.45
CA GLY A 828 6.48 20.75 -8.45
C GLY A 828 7.39 21.39 -7.42
N GLN A 829 8.53 20.77 -7.07
CA GLN A 829 9.51 21.38 -6.15
C GLN A 829 10.12 22.62 -6.80
N THR A 830 10.59 22.50 -8.05
CA THR A 830 11.04 23.64 -8.86
C THR A 830 9.95 24.74 -8.99
N MET A 831 8.69 24.36 -9.20
CA MET A 831 7.57 25.31 -9.31
C MET A 831 7.30 26.07 -8.00
N GLU A 832 7.33 25.41 -6.84
CA GLU A 832 7.18 26.05 -5.52
C GLU A 832 8.38 26.94 -5.17
N GLU A 833 9.60 26.50 -5.47
CA GLU A 833 10.82 27.29 -5.26
C GLU A 833 10.81 28.60 -6.05
N GLU A 834 10.56 28.52 -7.36
CA GLU A 834 10.51 29.69 -8.24
C GLU A 834 9.35 30.63 -7.91
N TYR A 835 8.22 30.08 -7.44
CA TYR A 835 7.14 30.86 -6.88
C TYR A 835 7.54 31.53 -5.55
N SER A 836 8.34 30.88 -4.70
CA SER A 836 8.85 31.48 -3.46
C SER A 836 9.81 32.66 -3.74
N LYS A 837 10.72 32.52 -4.71
CA LYS A 837 11.59 33.60 -5.20
C LYS A 837 10.76 34.78 -5.72
N LYS A 838 9.70 34.49 -6.49
CA LYS A 838 8.74 35.49 -6.97
C LYS A 838 8.04 36.26 -5.84
N LEU A 839 7.66 35.59 -4.75
CA LEU A 839 7.08 36.25 -3.56
C LEU A 839 8.10 37.11 -2.81
N ARG A 840 9.33 36.64 -2.64
CA ARG A 840 10.43 37.41 -2.00
C ARG A 840 10.94 38.58 -2.85
N GLY A 841 10.55 38.66 -4.12
CA GLY A 841 11.04 39.67 -5.05
C GLY A 841 12.44 39.36 -5.63
N GLU A 842 12.92 38.14 -5.46
CA GLU A 842 14.16 37.64 -6.06
C GLU A 842 14.01 37.45 -7.59
N PRO A 843 15.12 37.38 -8.34
CA PRO A 843 15.09 36.90 -9.72
C PRO A 843 14.48 35.48 -9.77
N ASN A 844 13.54 35.26 -10.68
CA ASN A 844 12.81 33.99 -10.80
C ASN A 844 12.40 33.72 -12.25
N ARG A 845 12.32 32.43 -12.61
CA ARG A 845 11.86 31.91 -13.91
C ARG A 845 10.40 31.47 -13.90
N TYR A 846 9.66 31.63 -12.79
CA TYR A 846 8.27 31.17 -12.68
C TYR A 846 7.34 31.60 -13.84
N GLY A 847 7.55 32.78 -14.44
CA GLY A 847 6.77 33.25 -15.58
C GLY A 847 7.00 32.53 -16.93
N THR A 848 8.07 31.73 -17.05
CA THR A 848 8.39 30.92 -18.24
C THR A 848 8.01 29.45 -18.08
N LEU A 849 7.66 29.00 -16.88
CA LEU A 849 7.26 27.61 -16.59
C LEU A 849 5.79 27.37 -16.97
N LYS A 850 5.52 27.32 -18.28
CA LYS A 850 4.21 27.11 -18.89
C LYS A 850 4.37 26.52 -20.30
N CYS A 851 3.45 25.65 -20.71
CA CYS A 851 3.50 25.07 -22.05
C CYS A 851 3.04 26.09 -23.11
N ARG A 852 3.52 25.93 -24.34
CA ARG A 852 3.08 26.73 -25.49
C ARG A 852 2.04 25.95 -26.31
N ILE A 853 1.31 26.62 -27.19
CA ILE A 853 0.34 25.95 -28.08
C ILE A 853 1.11 25.11 -29.09
N ALA A 854 0.70 23.85 -29.27
CA ALA A 854 1.39 22.92 -30.15
C ALA A 854 1.21 23.28 -31.63
N GLY A 855 2.25 23.05 -32.44
CA GLY A 855 2.25 23.40 -33.87
C GLY A 855 2.16 24.90 -34.17
N ALA A 856 2.12 25.77 -33.15
CA ALA A 856 2.27 27.20 -33.30
C ALA A 856 3.74 27.56 -33.54
N ALA A 857 4.25 27.20 -34.72
CA ALA A 857 5.39 27.88 -35.32
C ALA A 857 5.15 29.39 -35.14
N SER A 858 6.19 30.13 -34.76
CA SER A 858 6.03 31.58 -34.66
C SER A 858 5.80 32.13 -36.08
N ILE A 859 4.53 32.28 -36.47
CA ILE A 859 4.14 33.00 -37.67
C ILE A 859 4.45 34.46 -37.40
N VAL A 860 5.74 34.79 -37.51
CA VAL A 860 6.24 36.14 -37.70
C VAL A 860 5.79 36.53 -39.10
N ALA A 861 4.49 36.80 -39.22
CA ALA A 861 3.90 37.46 -40.37
C ALA A 861 4.66 38.78 -40.49
N ASN A 862 5.65 38.79 -41.38
CA ASN A 862 6.54 39.93 -41.52
C ASN A 862 5.69 41.06 -42.09
N TRP A 863 5.27 41.98 -41.22
CA TRP A 863 4.33 43.03 -41.57
C TRP A 863 4.83 43.88 -42.74
N ALA A 864 6.15 43.94 -42.96
CA ALA A 864 6.75 44.56 -44.15
C ALA A 864 6.39 43.82 -45.46
N LEU A 865 6.36 42.49 -45.49
CA LEU A 865 5.95 41.72 -46.68
C LEU A 865 4.44 41.81 -46.90
N VAL A 866 3.64 41.82 -45.84
CA VAL A 866 2.17 41.96 -45.93
C VAL A 866 1.77 43.37 -46.38
N THR A 867 2.46 44.42 -45.92
CA THR A 867 2.22 45.79 -46.41
C THR A 867 2.79 46.02 -47.79
N ALA A 868 3.93 45.42 -48.14
CA ALA A 868 4.48 45.48 -49.51
C ALA A 868 3.56 44.79 -50.52
N SER A 869 2.97 43.63 -50.20
CA SER A 869 2.02 42.95 -51.09
C SER A 869 0.70 43.71 -51.21
N LEU A 870 0.18 44.30 -50.12
CA LEU A 870 -0.99 45.19 -50.16
C LEU A 870 -0.73 46.46 -50.99
N LEU A 871 0.46 47.08 -50.86
CA LEU A 871 0.84 48.25 -51.65
C LEU A 871 1.02 47.90 -53.13
N ALA A 872 1.61 46.74 -53.44
CA ALA A 872 1.72 46.24 -54.81
C ALA A 872 0.33 45.97 -55.44
N PHE A 873 -0.60 45.38 -54.67
CA PHE A 873 -1.97 45.13 -55.11
C PHE A 873 -2.76 46.43 -55.35
N LEU A 874 -2.60 47.43 -54.47
CA LEU A 874 -3.18 48.76 -54.64
C LEU A 874 -2.56 49.55 -55.81
N PHE A 875 -1.29 49.31 -56.15
CA PHE A 875 -0.67 49.86 -57.36
C PHE A 875 -1.17 49.17 -58.63
N LEU A 876 -1.42 47.86 -58.58
CA LEU A 876 -1.99 47.09 -59.69
C LEU A 876 -3.46 47.43 -59.98
N GLN A 877 -4.24 47.85 -58.97
CA GLN A 877 -5.60 48.39 -59.15
C GLN A 877 -5.66 49.86 -59.61
N ARG A 878 -4.51 50.52 -59.79
CA ARG A 878 -4.40 51.91 -60.26
C ARG A 878 -3.82 52.02 -61.69
N ARG A 879 -3.65 50.89 -62.37
CA ARG A 879 -3.53 50.78 -63.82
C ARG A 879 -4.82 50.19 -64.39
#